data_AF-A0A8H2JM82-F1
#
_entry.id   AF-A0A8H2JM82-F1
#
_cell.length_a   1.000
_cell.length_b   1.000
_cell.length_c   1.000
_cell.angle_alpha   90.00
_cell.angle_beta   90.00
_cell.angle_gamma   90.00
#
_symmetry.space_group_name_H-M   'P 1'
#
loop_
_entity.id
_entity.type
_entity.pdbx_description
1 polymer ?
#
loop_
_entity_poly.entity_id
_entity_poly.type
_entity_poly.pdbx_seq_one_letter_code
_entity_poly.pdbx_strand_id
1 'polypeptide(L)'
;MTLVDKYLQFQSSLTSLNSQEDFLKSAIDFKIRKLLETCCNLLNTSRVSLWFFSEDKKRIVCQLLYLQSDKSFETGAVIHEYDCPNYFNVLKNNRIISACDVQQDLRMNEFLASYLKPLNIKSMLDAPLFSNGQLSGVLCIEQTLTCREWDMAEISYVASTADAISLYYAQDKWLTERQELLFMEQIDPLTNLENRLFFQKRINRAIKNRTDNHHCGIVLIGIDGFTGINDRFGHEFANSVLCAVARSLEKITYTVTAYISRIGGDIFGLWLPNLDSANKSNLAGKKELNVLIKLLESAFPLKIKTPTNEIIHVDAGIGCVVNRLKNMLDFDPIRKAEIAMLEAKKIQPRSICYYDLDWDKTLQEAIKLEDELVTALKTKQIKPYYQPILGENYLRDGFSLEALVRWEHPVKGVITPFVFLPIAKRLGLMKEIGDVVLEQACHDIRYFNEQGVNLHRISINISSEQLFSPTLIKQIESAVNKYQIAFSSLEFEIVEELIAGDSKMLMKQLDAITSLGIKLSIDDFGTGYSSLSRLRNLNVSKLKIDKSFVDGLPHNDRDICLAKSIIGLAKGMGLELVAEGVETKEQAKWLLKNGCELLQGYLFSQPVKACFILDFLKQTSNFPVNSQPKYEISLKGNIVEVFASGNWDSTIALQFFNDIDKELDRENLLHWAFLIDTTKMALGTIGFQQIIKNGIGNLLKRNLHVTAFIIPEDDIVTNQLELLHTENSHYKRRFFEKKQYALTWLAEQKFLYVT
;
A
#
# COMPACT_ATOMS: atom_id res chain seq x y z
N MET A 1 53.85 -46.55 40.62
CA MET A 1 53.27 -46.17 39.32
C MET A 1 54.18 -45.14 38.69
N THR A 2 54.66 -45.36 37.47
CA THR A 2 55.55 -44.38 36.82
C THR A 2 54.75 -43.13 36.41
N LEU A 3 55.42 -42.01 36.15
CA LEU A 3 54.78 -40.77 35.66
C LEU A 3 54.02 -41.03 34.34
N VAL A 4 54.54 -41.92 33.50
CA VAL A 4 53.93 -42.33 32.22
C VAL A 4 52.64 -43.12 32.46
N ASP A 5 52.65 -44.05 33.40
CA ASP A 5 51.44 -44.83 33.74
C ASP A 5 50.32 -43.93 34.28
N LYS A 6 50.66 -42.95 35.14
CA LYS A 6 49.71 -41.93 35.64
C LYS A 6 49.12 -41.09 34.50
N TYR A 7 49.97 -40.62 33.60
CA TYR A 7 49.54 -39.83 32.44
C TYR A 7 48.57 -40.62 31.54
N LEU A 8 48.87 -41.88 31.25
CA LEU A 8 47.99 -42.75 30.45
C LEU A 8 46.65 -43.03 31.14
N GLN A 9 46.65 -43.23 32.47
CA GLN A 9 45.42 -43.43 33.25
C GLN A 9 44.52 -42.18 33.20
N PHE A 10 45.11 -40.99 33.35
CA PHE A 10 44.38 -39.73 33.31
C PHE A 10 43.80 -39.41 31.94
N GLN A 11 44.60 -39.61 30.88
CA GLN A 11 44.12 -39.42 29.50
C GLN A 11 43.02 -40.42 29.15
N SER A 12 43.19 -41.70 29.48
CA SER A 12 42.17 -42.73 29.19
C SER A 12 40.86 -42.47 29.92
N SER A 13 40.88 -41.93 31.14
CA SER A 13 39.64 -41.56 31.84
C SER A 13 38.90 -40.43 31.14
N LEU A 14 39.57 -39.32 30.77
CA LEU A 14 38.95 -38.23 30.02
C LEU A 14 38.43 -38.69 28.66
N THR A 15 39.19 -39.54 27.95
CA THR A 15 38.73 -40.11 26.67
C THR A 15 37.52 -41.02 26.85
N SER A 16 37.51 -41.85 27.89
CA SER A 16 36.39 -42.78 28.16
C SER A 16 35.08 -42.03 28.42
N LEU A 17 35.11 -40.97 29.22
CA LEU A 17 33.95 -40.09 29.46
C LEU A 17 33.49 -39.40 28.17
N ASN A 18 34.44 -38.91 27.37
CA ASN A 18 34.14 -38.26 26.09
C ASN A 18 33.67 -39.21 24.97
N SER A 19 33.92 -40.51 25.09
CA SER A 19 33.51 -41.52 24.11
C SER A 19 32.11 -42.10 24.33
N GLN A 20 31.49 -41.83 25.49
CA GLN A 20 30.15 -42.32 25.80
C GLN A 20 29.09 -41.43 25.16
N GLU A 21 28.31 -41.99 24.23
CA GLU A 21 27.29 -41.25 23.48
C GLU A 21 26.21 -40.67 24.39
N ASP A 22 25.80 -41.43 25.41
CA ASP A 22 24.82 -40.98 26.42
C ASP A 22 25.35 -39.82 27.27
N PHE A 23 26.66 -39.83 27.58
CA PHE A 23 27.30 -38.74 28.31
C PHE A 23 27.32 -37.47 27.45
N LEU A 24 27.69 -37.56 26.17
CA LEU A 24 27.71 -36.42 25.25
C LEU A 24 26.31 -35.82 25.00
N LYS A 25 25.24 -36.61 25.08
CA LYS A 25 23.85 -36.15 24.90
C LYS A 25 23.21 -35.61 26.19
N SER A 26 23.82 -35.83 27.35
CA SER A 26 23.28 -35.36 28.63
C SER A 26 23.37 -33.84 28.83
N ALA A 27 22.56 -33.32 29.75
CA ALA A 27 22.57 -31.90 30.13
C ALA A 27 23.94 -31.47 30.68
N ILE A 28 24.34 -30.21 30.44
CA ILE A 28 25.65 -29.70 30.84
C ILE A 28 25.91 -29.87 32.35
N ASP A 29 24.90 -29.62 33.19
CA ASP A 29 25.01 -29.81 34.64
C ASP A 29 25.43 -31.24 35.03
N PHE A 30 24.88 -32.24 34.34
CA PHE A 30 25.24 -33.64 34.59
C PHE A 30 26.68 -33.92 34.18
N LYS A 31 27.10 -33.43 33.00
CA LYS A 31 28.46 -33.58 32.49
C LYS A 31 29.48 -33.00 33.46
N ILE A 32 29.27 -31.76 33.88
CA ILE A 32 30.19 -31.04 34.77
C ILE A 32 30.27 -31.72 36.13
N ARG A 33 29.13 -32.09 36.74
CA ARG A 33 29.13 -32.80 38.03
C ARG A 33 29.93 -34.10 37.96
N LYS A 34 29.72 -34.91 36.93
CA LYS A 34 30.47 -36.17 36.73
C LYS A 34 31.96 -35.94 36.54
N LEU A 35 32.32 -34.86 35.84
CA LEU A 35 33.71 -34.51 35.55
C LEU A 35 34.44 -34.04 36.81
N LEU A 36 33.80 -33.19 37.64
CA LEU A 36 34.34 -32.78 38.95
C LEU A 36 34.48 -33.96 39.91
N GLU A 37 33.47 -34.84 39.98
CA GLU A 37 33.52 -36.07 40.78
C GLU A 37 34.69 -36.98 40.33
N THR A 38 34.83 -37.19 39.03
CA THR A 38 35.87 -38.06 38.47
C THR A 38 37.26 -37.46 38.70
N CYS A 39 37.41 -36.15 38.52
CA CYS A 39 38.64 -35.40 38.79
C CYS A 39 39.06 -35.54 40.27
N CYS A 40 38.11 -35.33 41.19
CA CYS A 40 38.35 -35.43 42.64
C CYS A 40 38.80 -36.83 43.05
N ASN A 41 38.11 -37.86 42.54
CA ASN A 41 38.40 -39.26 42.84
C ASN A 41 39.75 -39.73 42.27
N LEU A 42 40.06 -39.37 41.01
CA LEU A 42 41.31 -39.80 40.36
C LEU A 42 42.55 -39.12 40.95
N LEU A 43 42.43 -37.84 41.30
CA LEU A 43 43.51 -37.12 41.97
C LEU A 43 43.59 -37.43 43.46
N ASN A 44 42.57 -38.07 44.05
CA ASN A 44 42.45 -38.32 45.48
C ASN A 44 42.64 -37.02 46.29
N THR A 45 41.78 -36.04 45.99
CA THR A 45 41.81 -34.70 46.61
C THR A 45 40.58 -34.51 47.52
N SER A 46 40.62 -33.48 48.37
CA SER A 46 39.56 -33.27 49.35
C SER A 46 38.31 -32.65 48.71
N ARG A 47 38.51 -31.77 47.71
CA ARG A 47 37.43 -31.07 47.02
C ARG A 47 37.89 -30.50 45.69
N VAL A 48 36.93 -30.36 44.77
CA VAL A 48 37.12 -29.78 43.45
C VAL A 48 35.98 -28.81 43.20
N SER A 49 36.28 -27.58 42.81
CA SER A 49 35.28 -26.55 42.57
C SER A 49 35.45 -25.84 41.23
N LEU A 50 34.33 -25.37 40.71
CA LEU A 50 34.22 -24.65 39.46
C LEU A 50 33.65 -23.26 39.73
N TRP A 51 34.42 -22.24 39.36
CA TRP A 51 34.10 -20.84 39.61
C TRP A 51 34.00 -20.09 38.29
N PHE A 52 33.08 -19.13 38.21
CA PHE A 52 32.91 -18.26 37.04
C PHE A 52 32.95 -16.78 37.44
N PHE A 53 33.49 -15.95 36.58
CA PHE A 53 33.47 -14.51 36.77
C PHE A 53 32.05 -13.95 36.65
N SER A 54 31.74 -12.94 37.46
CA SER A 54 30.56 -12.09 37.23
C SER A 54 30.69 -11.28 35.94
N GLU A 55 29.57 -10.74 35.44
CA GLU A 55 29.56 -9.90 34.23
C GLU A 55 30.51 -8.69 34.31
N ASP A 56 30.64 -8.07 35.49
CA ASP A 56 31.56 -6.96 35.73
C ASP A 56 33.03 -7.39 35.93
N LYS A 57 33.30 -8.71 35.93
CA LYS A 57 34.60 -9.36 36.18
C LYS A 57 35.27 -9.02 37.51
N LYS A 58 34.53 -8.45 38.48
CA LYS A 58 35.06 -8.04 39.81
C LYS A 58 34.93 -9.09 40.90
N ARG A 59 34.31 -10.23 40.61
CA ARG A 59 34.18 -11.35 41.54
C ARG A 59 34.09 -12.67 40.77
N ILE A 60 34.47 -13.75 41.43
CA ILE A 60 34.22 -15.11 40.99
C ILE A 60 33.19 -15.76 41.92
N VAL A 61 32.25 -16.49 41.32
CA VAL A 61 31.15 -17.17 42.01
C VAL A 61 31.31 -18.67 41.78
N CYS A 62 31.30 -19.45 42.86
CA CYS A 62 31.34 -20.89 42.83
C CYS A 62 30.00 -21.41 42.28
N GLN A 63 30.05 -21.95 41.06
CA GLN A 63 28.88 -22.58 40.45
C GLN A 63 28.67 -23.98 41.02
N LEU A 64 29.74 -24.74 41.23
CA LEU A 64 29.69 -26.10 41.76
C LEU A 64 30.96 -26.41 42.55
N LEU A 65 30.82 -26.89 43.78
CA LEU A 65 31.88 -27.41 44.62
C LEU A 65 31.55 -28.85 44.98
N TYR A 66 32.40 -29.80 44.60
CA TYR A 66 32.29 -31.21 44.98
C TYR A 66 33.15 -31.50 46.22
N LEU A 67 32.54 -32.11 47.23
CA LEU A 67 33.20 -32.50 48.47
C LEU A 67 33.39 -34.03 48.54
N GLN A 68 34.63 -34.49 48.72
CA GLN A 68 34.94 -35.92 48.75
C GLN A 68 34.43 -36.61 50.02
N SER A 69 34.34 -35.89 51.14
CA SER A 69 34.02 -36.42 52.47
C SER A 69 32.63 -37.06 52.56
N ASP A 70 31.65 -36.44 51.91
CA ASP A 70 30.23 -36.79 51.95
C ASP A 70 29.65 -37.00 50.55
N LYS A 71 30.48 -36.86 49.49
CA LYS A 71 30.11 -37.00 48.08
C LYS A 71 28.96 -36.06 47.69
N SER A 72 28.96 -34.85 48.23
CA SER A 72 27.94 -33.84 48.00
C SER A 72 28.42 -32.71 47.08
N PHE A 73 27.47 -31.88 46.64
CA PHE A 73 27.74 -30.67 45.89
C PHE A 73 27.20 -29.44 46.61
N GLU A 74 28.01 -28.39 46.69
CA GLU A 74 27.66 -27.07 47.22
C GLU A 74 27.77 -26.00 46.11
N THR A 75 27.09 -24.87 46.28
CA THR A 75 27.11 -23.75 45.32
C THR A 75 27.06 -22.39 46.05
N GLY A 76 27.42 -21.31 45.36
CA GLY A 76 27.10 -19.94 45.80
C GLY A 76 28.17 -19.23 46.64
N ALA A 77 29.33 -19.83 46.89
CA ALA A 77 30.47 -19.11 47.47
C ALA A 77 30.96 -18.00 46.52
N VAL A 78 31.46 -16.88 47.06
CA VAL A 78 31.88 -15.71 46.27
C VAL A 78 33.23 -15.19 46.77
N ILE A 79 34.13 -14.87 45.84
CA ILE A 79 35.41 -14.21 46.11
C ILE A 79 35.48 -12.93 45.29
N HIS A 80 35.80 -11.80 45.92
CA HIS A 80 35.88 -10.50 45.26
C HIS A 80 37.33 -10.13 44.89
N GLU A 81 37.50 -9.48 43.73
CA GLU A 81 38.80 -8.97 43.24
C GLU A 81 39.39 -7.92 44.18
N TYR A 82 38.55 -7.11 44.81
CA TYR A 82 38.99 -6.11 45.80
C TYR A 82 39.70 -6.75 47.00
N ASP A 83 39.23 -7.93 47.44
CA ASP A 83 39.82 -8.63 48.58
C ASP A 83 41.12 -9.36 48.19
N CYS A 84 41.25 -9.78 46.93
CA CYS A 84 42.33 -10.66 46.44
C CYS A 84 42.89 -10.21 45.06
N PRO A 85 43.39 -8.97 44.92
CA PRO A 85 43.76 -8.41 43.62
C PRO A 85 44.94 -9.12 42.95
N ASN A 86 45.93 -9.59 43.72
CA ASN A 86 47.08 -10.31 43.18
C ASN A 86 46.66 -11.69 42.66
N TYR A 87 45.80 -12.41 43.39
CA TYR A 87 45.27 -13.69 42.91
C TYR A 87 44.54 -13.56 41.57
N PHE A 88 43.67 -12.55 41.44
CA PHE A 88 42.99 -12.25 40.18
C PHE A 88 43.96 -11.88 39.06
N ASN A 89 45.05 -11.18 39.36
CA ASN A 89 46.09 -10.88 38.38
C ASN A 89 46.87 -12.14 37.96
N VAL A 90 47.17 -13.05 38.88
CA VAL A 90 47.83 -14.34 38.55
C VAL A 90 46.92 -15.21 37.69
N LEU A 91 45.61 -15.28 37.99
CA LEU A 91 44.63 -16.01 37.16
C LEU A 91 44.58 -15.51 35.71
N LYS A 92 44.74 -14.20 35.48
CA LYS A 92 44.73 -13.60 34.14
C LYS A 92 45.97 -13.97 33.32
N ASN A 93 47.12 -14.15 33.98
CA ASN A 93 48.41 -14.28 33.30
C ASN A 93 48.97 -15.71 33.26
N ASN A 94 48.41 -16.63 34.04
CA ASN A 94 48.93 -17.99 34.16
C ASN A 94 47.93 -19.03 33.65
N ARG A 95 48.44 -20.09 33.01
CA ARG A 95 47.62 -21.24 32.58
C ARG A 95 47.35 -22.24 33.72
N ILE A 96 48.21 -22.25 34.72
CA ILE A 96 48.12 -23.09 35.91
C ILE A 96 48.69 -22.33 37.10
N ILE A 97 48.05 -22.48 38.26
CA ILE A 97 48.58 -22.04 39.55
C ILE A 97 48.70 -23.26 40.46
N SER A 98 49.91 -23.76 40.61
CA SER A 98 50.23 -24.89 41.49
C SER A 98 50.85 -24.35 42.78
N ALA A 99 50.16 -24.54 43.91
CA ALA A 99 50.61 -24.18 45.25
C ALA A 99 50.65 -25.43 46.13
N CYS A 100 51.85 -25.95 46.39
CA CYS A 100 52.05 -27.18 47.18
C CYS A 100 51.86 -26.94 48.70
N ASP A 101 52.16 -25.73 49.15
CA ASP A 101 51.83 -25.22 50.48
C ASP A 101 51.32 -23.79 50.34
N VAL A 102 50.00 -23.62 50.50
CA VAL A 102 49.35 -22.31 50.35
C VAL A 102 49.79 -21.30 51.41
N GLN A 103 50.37 -21.72 52.53
CA GLN A 103 50.88 -20.81 53.56
C GLN A 103 52.23 -20.19 53.19
N GLN A 104 52.98 -20.85 52.30
CA GLN A 104 54.30 -20.41 51.85
C GLN A 104 54.25 -19.75 50.46
N ASP A 105 53.15 -19.91 49.73
CA ASP A 105 52.98 -19.35 48.39
C ASP A 105 52.51 -17.89 48.44
N LEU A 106 53.39 -16.97 48.04
CA LEU A 106 53.12 -15.53 48.04
C LEU A 106 51.90 -15.12 47.22
N ARG A 107 51.51 -15.93 46.22
CA ARG A 107 50.33 -15.68 45.37
C ARG A 107 49.01 -15.89 46.12
N MET A 108 49.04 -16.60 47.24
CA MET A 108 47.86 -17.02 48.01
C MET A 108 47.64 -16.21 49.29
N ASN A 109 48.57 -15.29 49.60
CA ASN A 109 48.57 -14.55 50.85
C ASN A 109 47.28 -13.75 51.12
N GLU A 110 46.63 -13.25 50.07
CA GLU A 110 45.50 -12.34 50.19
C GLU A 110 44.21 -13.04 50.66
N PHE A 111 44.00 -14.32 50.32
CA PHE A 111 42.83 -15.09 50.77
C PHE A 111 43.16 -16.17 51.82
N LEU A 112 44.40 -16.16 52.34
CA LEU A 112 44.84 -17.08 53.39
C LEU A 112 43.95 -17.01 54.64
N ALA A 113 43.61 -15.81 55.10
CA ALA A 113 42.83 -15.62 56.33
C ALA A 113 41.32 -15.79 56.13
N SER A 114 40.80 -15.43 54.95
CA SER A 114 39.36 -15.38 54.66
C SER A 114 38.80 -16.69 54.11
N TYR A 115 39.57 -17.44 53.32
CA TYR A 115 39.08 -18.66 52.64
C TYR A 115 39.93 -19.90 52.95
N LEU A 116 41.27 -19.82 52.84
CA LEU A 116 42.12 -21.01 52.97
C LEU A 116 42.22 -21.56 54.40
N LYS A 117 42.52 -20.71 55.40
CA LYS A 117 42.65 -21.13 56.80
C LYS A 117 41.33 -21.64 57.40
N PRO A 118 40.18 -20.95 57.24
CA PRO A 118 38.90 -21.43 57.78
C PRO A 118 38.50 -22.80 57.23
N LEU A 119 38.80 -23.07 55.96
CA LEU A 119 38.51 -24.34 55.29
C LEU A 119 39.64 -25.37 55.43
N ASN A 120 40.70 -25.03 56.16
CA ASN A 120 41.90 -25.84 56.35
C ASN A 120 42.55 -26.32 55.03
N ILE A 121 42.50 -25.51 53.97
CA ILE A 121 43.14 -25.82 52.69
C ILE A 121 44.66 -25.70 52.84
N LYS A 122 45.39 -26.75 52.46
CA LYS A 122 46.85 -26.87 52.57
C LYS A 122 47.55 -26.74 51.22
N SER A 123 46.96 -27.31 50.17
CA SER A 123 47.51 -27.29 48.81
C SER A 123 46.40 -26.98 47.82
N MET A 124 46.75 -26.30 46.73
CA MET A 124 45.81 -25.89 45.71
C MET A 124 46.41 -26.02 44.31
N LEU A 125 45.58 -26.42 43.35
CA LEU A 125 45.91 -26.45 41.93
C LEU A 125 44.75 -25.83 41.14
N ASP A 126 44.99 -24.63 40.62
CA ASP A 126 44.01 -23.88 39.87
C ASP A 126 44.33 -23.89 38.37
N ALA A 127 43.32 -24.20 37.57
CA ALA A 127 43.36 -24.11 36.11
C ALA A 127 42.31 -23.09 35.63
N PRO A 128 42.75 -21.92 35.17
CA PRO A 128 41.87 -20.92 34.59
C PRO A 128 41.15 -21.44 33.33
N LEU A 129 39.86 -21.12 33.23
CA LEU A 129 39.00 -21.46 32.11
C LEU A 129 38.99 -20.31 31.11
N PHE A 130 39.31 -20.61 29.86
CA PHE A 130 39.25 -19.63 28.79
C PHE A 130 38.10 -19.94 27.83
N SER A 131 37.34 -18.90 27.48
CA SER A 131 36.32 -18.93 26.42
C SER A 131 36.62 -17.80 25.44
N ASN A 132 36.80 -18.13 24.15
CA ASN A 132 37.18 -17.18 23.10
C ASN A 132 38.40 -16.30 23.44
N GLY A 133 39.40 -16.89 24.11
CA GLY A 133 40.63 -16.17 24.53
C GLY A 133 40.46 -15.25 25.74
N GLN A 134 39.26 -15.16 26.33
CA GLN A 134 39.04 -14.43 27.57
C GLN A 134 38.91 -15.39 28.76
N LEU A 135 39.46 -14.98 29.90
CA LEU A 135 39.27 -15.67 31.17
C LEU A 135 37.77 -15.62 31.56
N SER A 136 37.14 -16.79 31.66
CA SER A 136 35.71 -16.95 31.99
C SER A 136 35.49 -17.54 33.37
N GLY A 137 36.46 -18.27 33.92
CA GLY A 137 36.34 -18.91 35.23
C GLY A 137 37.63 -19.58 35.68
N VAL A 138 37.55 -20.42 36.71
CA VAL A 138 38.66 -21.23 37.20
C VAL A 138 38.16 -22.56 37.76
N LEU A 139 38.86 -23.64 37.43
CA LEU A 139 38.74 -24.94 38.07
C LEU A 139 39.75 -25.00 39.21
N CYS A 140 39.28 -25.16 40.44
CA CYS A 140 40.10 -25.17 41.66
C CYS A 140 40.11 -26.58 42.27
N ILE A 141 41.30 -27.08 42.58
CA ILE A 141 41.49 -28.38 43.22
C ILE A 141 42.21 -28.16 44.53
N GLU A 142 41.61 -28.60 45.63
CA GLU A 142 42.08 -28.25 46.96
C GLU A 142 42.25 -29.50 47.84
N GLN A 143 43.34 -29.52 48.60
CA GLN A 143 43.65 -30.57 49.57
C GLN A 143 43.68 -29.99 50.98
N THR A 144 42.93 -30.57 51.92
CA THR A 144 42.81 -30.05 53.29
C THR A 144 43.58 -30.86 54.33
N LEU A 145 43.92 -32.12 54.03
CA LEU A 145 44.56 -33.02 54.99
C LEU A 145 46.07 -32.83 55.08
N THR A 146 46.77 -32.72 53.95
CA THR A 146 48.23 -32.64 53.87
C THR A 146 48.71 -31.66 52.80
N CYS A 147 49.92 -31.14 52.95
CA CYS A 147 50.63 -30.52 51.85
C CYS A 147 50.89 -31.56 50.75
N ARG A 148 50.79 -31.16 49.49
CA ARG A 148 50.86 -32.04 48.33
C ARG A 148 51.68 -31.40 47.23
N GLU A 149 52.68 -32.12 46.75
CA GLU A 149 53.37 -31.75 45.51
C GLU A 149 52.54 -32.20 44.31
N TRP A 150 52.36 -31.28 43.35
CA TRP A 150 51.63 -31.55 42.11
C TRP A 150 52.60 -31.97 41.01
N ASP A 151 52.47 -33.21 40.54
CA ASP A 151 53.33 -33.69 39.45
C ASP A 151 52.84 -33.21 38.07
N MET A 152 53.71 -33.33 37.05
CA MET A 152 53.38 -32.86 35.70
C MET A 152 52.19 -33.59 35.07
N ALA A 153 51.92 -34.84 35.45
CA ALA A 153 50.79 -35.60 34.93
C ALA A 153 49.47 -35.06 35.54
N GLU A 154 49.47 -34.73 36.83
CA GLU A 154 48.36 -34.09 37.52
C GLU A 154 48.08 -32.69 36.96
N ILE A 155 49.13 -31.86 36.83
CA ILE A 155 49.01 -30.52 36.24
C ILE A 155 48.43 -30.58 34.82
N SER A 156 48.93 -31.48 33.99
CA SER A 156 48.44 -31.66 32.62
C SER A 156 46.99 -32.16 32.58
N TYR A 157 46.60 -33.05 33.49
CA TYR A 157 45.24 -33.57 33.57
C TYR A 157 44.25 -32.46 33.96
N VAL A 158 44.59 -31.64 34.94
CA VAL A 158 43.75 -30.55 35.42
C VAL A 158 43.59 -29.45 34.37
N ALA A 159 44.67 -29.11 33.65
CA ALA A 159 44.61 -28.23 32.49
C ALA A 159 43.65 -28.77 31.42
N SER A 160 43.78 -30.05 31.07
CA SER A 160 42.91 -30.71 30.07
C SER A 160 41.45 -30.78 30.53
N THR A 161 41.23 -30.97 31.82
CA THR A 161 39.91 -30.99 32.47
C THR A 161 39.25 -29.62 32.38
N ALA A 162 40.00 -28.55 32.68
CA ALA A 162 39.54 -27.18 32.52
C ALA A 162 39.21 -26.85 31.05
N ASP A 163 40.08 -27.21 30.10
CA ASP A 163 39.82 -27.01 28.68
C ASP A 163 38.56 -27.78 28.20
N ALA A 164 38.33 -29.01 28.69
CA ALA A 164 37.13 -29.79 28.39
C ALA A 164 35.85 -29.12 28.94
N ILE A 165 35.91 -28.59 30.17
CA ILE A 165 34.80 -27.83 30.76
C ILE A 165 34.51 -26.58 29.93
N SER A 166 35.54 -25.81 29.55
CA SER A 166 35.40 -24.65 28.66
C SER A 166 34.71 -25.02 27.34
N LEU A 167 35.08 -26.15 26.73
CA LEU A 167 34.48 -26.62 25.48
C LEU A 167 33.00 -26.98 25.65
N TYR A 168 32.62 -27.65 26.74
CA TYR A 168 31.22 -28.00 26.98
C TYR A 168 30.33 -26.77 27.15
N TYR A 169 30.77 -25.77 27.93
CA TYR A 169 30.02 -24.51 28.07
C TYR A 169 29.94 -23.73 26.74
N ALA A 170 31.01 -23.73 25.95
CA ALA A 170 30.99 -23.12 24.62
C ALA A 170 29.98 -23.82 23.68
N GLN A 171 29.94 -25.16 23.72
CA GLN A 171 29.00 -25.95 22.93
C GLN A 171 27.54 -25.71 23.35
N ASP A 172 27.25 -25.70 24.65
CA ASP A 172 25.91 -25.47 25.19
C ASP A 172 25.41 -24.07 24.84
N LYS A 173 26.26 -23.05 25.03
CA LYS A 173 25.97 -21.68 24.61
C LYS A 173 25.69 -21.59 23.11
N TRP A 174 26.50 -22.24 22.27
CA TRP A 174 26.27 -22.28 20.82
C TRP A 174 24.94 -22.94 20.46
N LEU A 175 24.56 -24.01 21.16
CA LEU A 175 23.27 -24.68 20.93
C LEU A 175 22.09 -23.76 21.27
N THR A 176 22.16 -23.05 22.40
CA THR A 176 21.13 -22.08 22.81
C THR A 176 21.05 -20.91 21.83
N GLU A 177 22.18 -20.28 21.49
CA GLU A 177 22.22 -19.19 20.51
C GLU A 177 21.72 -19.63 19.14
N ARG A 178 22.06 -20.86 18.71
CA ARG A 178 21.54 -21.43 17.47
C ARG A 178 20.03 -21.66 17.53
N GLN A 179 19.48 -22.10 18.67
CA GLN A 179 18.04 -22.24 18.84
C GLN A 179 17.34 -20.88 18.81
N GLU A 180 17.90 -19.87 19.47
CA GLU A 180 17.40 -18.49 19.42
C GLU A 180 17.45 -17.91 18.00
N LEU A 181 18.56 -18.09 17.28
CA LEU A 181 18.67 -17.70 15.87
C LEU A 181 17.64 -18.42 15.00
N LEU A 182 17.48 -19.74 15.16
CA LEU A 182 16.47 -20.51 14.44
C LEU A 182 15.05 -20.06 14.78
N PHE A 183 14.80 -19.63 16.02
CA PHE A 183 13.52 -19.07 16.45
C PHE A 183 13.27 -17.69 15.81
N MET A 184 14.26 -16.78 15.82
CA MET A 184 14.18 -15.47 15.18
C MET A 184 14.09 -15.57 13.65
N GLU A 185 14.69 -16.59 13.04
CA GLU A 185 14.53 -16.89 11.61
C GLU A 185 13.11 -17.35 11.25
N GLN A 186 12.30 -17.77 12.22
CA GLN A 186 10.99 -18.39 12.00
C GLN A 186 9.81 -17.56 12.50
N ILE A 187 9.99 -16.77 13.56
CA ILE A 187 8.92 -16.09 14.30
C ILE A 187 9.07 -14.58 14.22
N ASP A 188 7.96 -13.87 14.08
CA ASP A 188 7.86 -12.42 14.26
C ASP A 188 7.85 -12.07 15.76
N PRO A 189 8.79 -11.25 16.25
CA PRO A 189 8.93 -11.00 17.69
C PRO A 189 7.82 -10.13 18.28
N LEU A 190 7.06 -9.40 17.46
CA LEU A 190 5.95 -8.56 17.94
C LEU A 190 4.68 -9.38 18.16
N THR A 191 4.32 -10.23 17.20
CA THR A 191 3.07 -10.99 17.24
C THR A 191 3.24 -12.43 17.70
N ASN A 192 4.47 -12.94 17.81
CA ASN A 192 4.81 -14.33 18.09
C ASN A 192 4.21 -15.34 17.07
N LEU A 193 3.96 -14.86 15.85
CA LEU A 193 3.47 -15.65 14.72
C LEU A 193 4.63 -16.05 13.82
N GLU A 194 4.45 -17.04 12.95
CA GLU A 194 5.44 -17.33 11.91
C GLU A 194 5.70 -16.09 11.04
N ASN A 195 6.95 -15.88 10.63
CA ASN A 195 7.34 -14.76 9.77
C ASN A 195 7.18 -15.12 8.28
N ARG A 196 7.33 -14.13 7.40
CA ARG A 196 7.23 -14.30 5.93
C ARG A 196 8.14 -15.41 5.38
N LEU A 197 9.37 -15.49 5.85
CA LEU A 197 10.34 -16.46 5.35
C LEU A 197 9.87 -17.88 5.63
N PHE A 198 9.37 -18.12 6.84
CA PHE A 198 8.89 -19.44 7.23
C PHE A 198 7.54 -19.79 6.58
N PHE A 199 6.64 -18.83 6.44
CA PHE A 199 5.41 -18.98 5.66
C PHE A 199 5.70 -19.47 4.24
N GLN A 200 6.67 -18.84 3.56
CA GLN A 200 7.10 -19.24 2.22
C GLN A 200 7.75 -20.62 2.19
N LYS A 201 8.63 -20.93 3.16
CA LYS A 201 9.23 -22.27 3.30
C LYS A 201 8.16 -23.35 3.50
N ARG A 202 7.12 -23.07 4.29
CA ARG A 202 5.99 -23.98 4.57
C ARG A 202 5.18 -24.27 3.31
N ILE A 203 4.82 -23.24 2.55
CA ILE A 203 4.14 -23.38 1.25
C ILE A 203 4.99 -24.20 0.28
N ASN A 204 6.27 -23.82 0.11
CA ASN A 204 7.20 -24.52 -0.78
C ASN A 204 7.40 -25.99 -0.41
N ARG A 205 7.45 -26.30 0.90
CA ARG A 205 7.56 -27.67 1.38
C ARG A 205 6.27 -28.46 1.12
N ALA A 206 5.11 -27.86 1.34
CA ALA A 206 3.82 -28.48 1.05
C ALA A 206 3.70 -28.84 -0.44
N ILE A 207 4.13 -27.92 -1.30
CA ILE A 207 4.19 -28.09 -2.76
C ILE A 207 5.17 -29.22 -3.15
N LYS A 208 6.39 -29.24 -2.59
CA LYS A 208 7.43 -30.23 -2.96
C LYS A 208 7.16 -31.65 -2.44
N ASN A 209 6.52 -31.80 -1.28
CA ASN A 209 6.46 -33.08 -0.56
C ASN A 209 5.19 -33.92 -0.83
N ARG A 210 4.20 -33.46 -1.62
CA ARG A 210 2.94 -34.20 -1.80
C ARG A 210 2.68 -34.59 -3.26
N THR A 211 2.35 -35.87 -3.47
CA THR A 211 1.97 -36.46 -4.76
C THR A 211 0.52 -36.16 -5.17
N ASP A 212 -0.33 -35.86 -4.19
CA ASP A 212 -1.78 -35.73 -4.34
C ASP A 212 -2.21 -34.30 -4.66
N ASN A 213 -2.98 -34.13 -5.75
CA ASN A 213 -3.36 -32.83 -6.30
C ASN A 213 -4.71 -32.31 -5.74
N HIS A 214 -4.72 -32.00 -4.44
CA HIS A 214 -5.86 -31.46 -3.70
C HIS A 214 -5.94 -29.93 -3.78
N HIS A 215 -7.10 -29.35 -3.43
CA HIS A 215 -7.25 -27.90 -3.31
C HIS A 215 -6.54 -27.37 -2.07
N CYS A 216 -5.89 -26.22 -2.22
CA CYS A 216 -5.23 -25.47 -1.17
C CYS A 216 -5.48 -23.97 -1.39
N GLY A 217 -5.21 -23.15 -0.37
CA GLY A 217 -5.45 -21.72 -0.46
C GLY A 217 -4.48 -20.88 0.35
N ILE A 218 -4.26 -19.66 -0.13
CA ILE A 218 -3.55 -18.60 0.59
C ILE A 218 -4.54 -17.45 0.78
N VAL A 219 -4.60 -16.92 2.00
CA VAL A 219 -5.38 -15.72 2.32
C VAL A 219 -4.42 -14.68 2.89
N LEU A 220 -4.35 -13.49 2.30
CA LEU A 220 -3.66 -12.34 2.87
C LEU A 220 -4.67 -11.33 3.41
N ILE A 221 -4.36 -10.76 4.56
CA ILE A 221 -5.23 -9.86 5.33
C ILE A 221 -4.40 -8.63 5.64
N GLY A 222 -4.78 -7.48 5.09
CA GLY A 222 -4.10 -6.20 5.33
C GLY A 222 -5.01 -5.24 6.07
N ILE A 223 -4.53 -4.64 7.16
CA ILE A 223 -5.33 -3.71 7.97
C ILE A 223 -5.63 -2.43 7.17
N ASP A 224 -6.88 -1.97 7.19
CA ASP A 224 -7.29 -0.75 6.49
C ASP A 224 -6.85 0.48 7.30
N GLY A 225 -6.21 1.46 6.64
CA GLY A 225 -5.83 2.73 7.26
C GLY A 225 -4.79 2.64 8.37
N PHE A 226 -3.97 1.58 8.43
CA PHE A 226 -3.02 1.36 9.53
C PHE A 226 -2.00 2.51 9.70
N THR A 227 -1.57 3.16 8.62
CA THR A 227 -0.71 4.35 8.69
C THR A 227 -1.37 5.47 9.48
N GLY A 228 -2.67 5.71 9.30
CA GLY A 228 -3.42 6.71 10.07
C GLY A 228 -3.52 6.36 11.57
N ILE A 229 -3.54 5.06 11.92
CA ILE A 229 -3.48 4.62 13.32
C ILE A 229 -2.11 4.94 13.91
N ASN A 230 -1.03 4.64 13.17
CA ASN A 230 0.35 4.99 13.53
C ASN A 230 0.51 6.50 13.75
N ASP A 231 0.04 7.31 12.81
CA ASP A 231 0.21 8.76 12.83
C ASP A 231 -0.60 9.41 13.96
N ARG A 232 -1.81 8.90 14.24
CA ARG A 232 -2.71 9.47 15.26
C ARG A 232 -2.37 9.05 16.69
N PHE A 233 -1.92 7.81 16.91
CA PHE A 233 -1.78 7.23 18.26
C PHE A 233 -0.36 6.76 18.59
N GLY A 234 0.57 6.85 17.64
CA GLY A 234 1.97 6.45 17.81
C GLY A 234 2.21 4.94 17.65
N HIS A 235 3.49 4.60 17.49
CA HIS A 235 3.94 3.24 17.17
C HIS A 235 3.63 2.20 18.26
N GLU A 236 3.68 2.56 19.55
CA GLU A 236 3.38 1.62 20.63
C GLU A 236 1.92 1.14 20.59
N PHE A 237 0.98 2.06 20.35
CA PHE A 237 -0.42 1.68 20.23
C PHE A 237 -0.68 0.90 18.94
N ALA A 238 -0.10 1.31 17.82
CA ALA A 238 -0.21 0.56 16.57
C ALA A 238 0.35 -0.87 16.68
N ASN A 239 1.45 -1.05 17.42
CA ASN A 239 1.98 -2.36 17.76
C ASN A 239 0.98 -3.19 18.58
N SER A 240 0.30 -2.58 19.55
CA SER A 240 -0.75 -3.25 20.32
C SER A 240 -1.95 -3.68 19.45
N VAL A 241 -2.28 -2.89 18.42
CA VAL A 241 -3.30 -3.23 17.41
C VAL A 241 -2.88 -4.46 16.61
N LEU A 242 -1.62 -4.52 16.16
CA LEU A 242 -1.09 -5.69 15.46
C LEU A 242 -1.15 -6.96 16.31
N CYS A 243 -0.80 -6.87 17.60
CA CYS A 243 -0.92 -7.98 18.53
C CYS A 243 -2.39 -8.41 18.75
N ALA A 244 -3.33 -7.46 18.78
CA ALA A 244 -4.75 -7.75 18.93
C ALA A 244 -5.32 -8.46 17.69
N VAL A 245 -4.95 -8.00 16.49
CA VAL A 245 -5.30 -8.65 15.22
C VAL A 245 -4.72 -10.07 15.16
N ALA A 246 -3.44 -10.24 15.50
CA ALA A 246 -2.79 -11.54 15.56
C ALA A 246 -3.58 -12.55 16.43
N ARG A 247 -3.92 -12.16 17.66
CA ARG A 247 -4.71 -13.00 18.59
C ARG A 247 -6.11 -13.31 18.07
N SER A 248 -6.76 -12.36 17.38
CA SER A 248 -8.08 -12.57 16.77
C SER A 248 -8.00 -13.62 15.67
N LEU A 249 -7.01 -13.50 14.78
CA LEU A 249 -6.81 -14.44 13.68
C LEU A 249 -6.38 -15.82 14.17
N GLU A 250 -5.55 -15.90 15.21
CA GLU A 250 -5.13 -17.17 15.80
C GLU A 250 -6.33 -17.99 16.31
N LYS A 251 -7.30 -17.32 16.96
CA LYS A 251 -8.57 -17.94 17.39
C LYS A 251 -9.35 -18.56 16.22
N ILE A 252 -9.35 -17.88 15.07
CA ILE A 252 -10.00 -18.37 13.85
C ILE A 252 -9.27 -19.62 13.33
N THR A 253 -7.93 -19.62 13.34
CA THR A 253 -7.12 -20.76 12.89
C THR A 253 -7.21 -22.01 13.78
N TYR A 254 -7.69 -21.91 15.02
CA TYR A 254 -8.01 -23.12 15.80
C TYR A 254 -9.29 -23.81 15.30
N THR A 255 -10.16 -23.09 14.58
CA THR A 255 -11.45 -23.61 14.07
C THR A 255 -11.33 -24.22 12.67
N VAL A 256 -10.33 -23.80 11.89
CA VAL A 256 -10.08 -24.24 10.52
C VAL A 256 -8.63 -24.68 10.43
N THR A 257 -8.30 -25.81 9.78
CA THR A 257 -6.91 -26.27 9.62
C THR A 257 -6.08 -25.32 8.74
N ALA A 258 -5.60 -24.22 9.34
CA ALA A 258 -4.88 -23.13 8.70
C ALA A 258 -3.64 -22.77 9.52
N TYR A 259 -2.58 -22.35 8.84
CA TYR A 259 -1.37 -21.83 9.47
C TYR A 259 -1.30 -20.32 9.30
N ILE A 260 -1.06 -19.60 10.39
CA ILE A 260 -1.01 -18.14 10.41
C ILE A 260 0.43 -17.62 10.46
N SER A 261 0.68 -16.53 9.76
CA SER A 261 1.96 -15.83 9.75
C SER A 261 1.76 -14.32 9.67
N ARG A 262 2.72 -13.54 10.17
CA ARG A 262 2.84 -12.12 9.86
C ARG A 262 3.79 -11.96 8.67
N ILE A 263 3.28 -11.39 7.58
CA ILE A 263 4.03 -11.24 6.32
C ILE A 263 4.92 -10.00 6.35
N GLY A 264 4.51 -8.97 7.07
CA GLY A 264 5.27 -7.73 7.26
C GLY A 264 4.34 -6.53 7.38
N GLY A 265 4.78 -5.48 8.08
CA GLY A 265 3.96 -4.30 8.34
C GLY A 265 2.64 -4.66 9.02
N ASP A 266 1.54 -4.32 8.36
CA ASP A 266 0.14 -4.56 8.74
C ASP A 266 -0.51 -5.77 8.04
N ILE A 267 0.30 -6.63 7.40
CA ILE A 267 -0.17 -7.76 6.58
C ILE A 267 0.02 -9.10 7.29
N PHE A 268 -1.05 -9.88 7.37
CA PHE A 268 -1.10 -11.24 7.89
C PHE A 268 -1.42 -12.23 6.76
N GLY A 269 -0.89 -13.45 6.88
CA GLY A 269 -1.10 -14.52 5.90
C GLY A 269 -1.61 -15.80 6.55
N LEU A 270 -2.57 -16.44 5.90
CA LEU A 270 -3.09 -17.75 6.26
C LEU A 270 -2.80 -18.75 5.13
N TRP A 271 -2.24 -19.90 5.49
CA TRP A 271 -2.01 -21.02 4.59
C TRP A 271 -2.96 -22.16 4.91
N LEU A 272 -3.76 -22.56 3.92
CA LEU A 272 -4.73 -23.64 3.97
C LEU A 272 -4.20 -24.81 3.15
N PRO A 273 -3.50 -25.78 3.78
CA PRO A 273 -2.82 -26.85 3.06
C PRO A 273 -3.79 -27.81 2.38
N ASN A 274 -5.00 -27.97 2.91
CA ASN A 274 -6.02 -28.84 2.36
C ASN A 274 -7.39 -28.20 2.54
N LEU A 275 -8.10 -28.04 1.42
CA LEU A 275 -9.47 -27.52 1.35
C LEU A 275 -10.47 -28.60 0.90
N ASP A 276 -9.99 -29.79 0.53
CA ASP A 276 -10.86 -30.88 0.10
C ASP A 276 -11.41 -31.63 1.32
N SER A 277 -12.74 -31.57 1.47
CA SER A 277 -13.46 -32.40 2.45
C SER A 277 -13.29 -33.90 2.15
N ALA A 278 -13.52 -34.78 3.14
CA ALA A 278 -13.47 -36.23 2.98
C ALA A 278 -14.34 -36.81 1.83
N ASN A 279 -15.31 -36.04 1.31
CA ASN A 279 -16.06 -36.38 0.10
C ASN A 279 -15.42 -35.72 -1.14
N LYS A 280 -14.85 -36.56 -2.01
CA LYS A 280 -14.14 -36.22 -3.27
C LYS A 280 -15.07 -35.67 -4.38
N SER A 281 -15.86 -34.63 -4.11
CA SER A 281 -16.59 -33.90 -5.17
C SER A 281 -15.88 -32.59 -5.51
N ASN A 282 -15.86 -32.21 -6.79
CA ASN A 282 -15.17 -31.02 -7.31
C ASN A 282 -15.68 -29.66 -6.74
N LEU A 283 -16.70 -29.66 -5.87
CA LEU A 283 -17.21 -28.47 -5.16
C LEU A 283 -16.67 -28.34 -3.71
N ALA A 284 -15.91 -29.30 -3.21
CA ALA A 284 -15.50 -29.36 -1.80
C ALA A 284 -14.57 -28.22 -1.35
N GLY A 285 -13.64 -27.77 -2.21
CA GLY A 285 -12.66 -26.73 -1.90
C GLY A 285 -13.23 -25.37 -1.47
N LYS A 286 -14.49 -25.07 -1.85
CA LYS A 286 -15.15 -23.80 -1.51
C LYS A 286 -15.72 -23.80 -0.09
N LYS A 287 -15.99 -24.95 0.53
CA LYS A 287 -16.75 -25.01 1.79
C LYS A 287 -15.92 -24.55 2.98
N GLU A 288 -14.71 -25.08 3.15
CA GLU A 288 -13.81 -24.71 4.25
C GLU A 288 -13.33 -23.27 4.12
N LEU A 289 -13.08 -22.81 2.89
CA LEU A 289 -12.77 -21.41 2.63
C LEU A 289 -13.95 -20.48 2.92
N ASN A 290 -15.18 -20.86 2.56
CA ASN A 290 -16.37 -20.07 2.89
C ASN A 290 -16.60 -19.99 4.41
N VAL A 291 -16.28 -21.06 5.15
CA VAL A 291 -16.31 -21.03 6.62
C VAL A 291 -15.27 -20.06 7.16
N LEU A 292 -14.03 -20.12 6.67
CA LEU A 292 -12.98 -19.16 7.05
C LEU A 292 -13.39 -17.72 6.74
N ILE A 293 -13.93 -17.46 5.54
CA ILE A 293 -14.37 -16.12 5.13
C ILE A 293 -15.45 -15.60 6.06
N LYS A 294 -16.47 -16.39 6.39
CA LYS A 294 -17.51 -15.98 7.35
C LYS A 294 -16.93 -15.67 8.73
N LEU A 295 -15.94 -16.44 9.18
CA LEU A 295 -15.26 -16.19 10.45
C LEU A 295 -14.47 -14.86 10.39
N LEU A 296 -13.79 -14.58 9.27
CA LEU A 296 -13.07 -13.33 9.05
C LEU A 296 -14.03 -12.13 8.98
N GLU A 297 -15.14 -12.24 8.25
CA GLU A 297 -16.20 -11.24 8.20
C GLU A 297 -16.81 -10.96 9.58
N SER A 298 -16.89 -11.98 10.45
CA SER A 298 -17.36 -11.79 11.83
C SER A 298 -16.31 -11.18 12.76
N ALA A 299 -15.02 -11.34 12.44
CA ALA A 299 -13.91 -10.85 13.24
C ALA A 299 -13.60 -9.37 12.98
N PHE A 300 -14.00 -8.85 11.80
CA PHE A 300 -13.83 -7.46 11.41
C PHE A 300 -15.20 -6.76 11.25
N PRO A 301 -15.44 -5.59 11.88
CA PRO A 301 -14.46 -4.74 12.56
C PRO A 301 -14.04 -5.28 13.93
N LEU A 302 -12.73 -5.29 14.17
CA LEU A 302 -12.19 -5.58 15.49
C LEU A 302 -12.26 -4.31 16.34
N LYS A 303 -12.98 -4.38 17.47
CA LYS A 303 -13.08 -3.26 18.41
C LYS A 303 -11.85 -3.22 19.31
N ILE A 304 -11.11 -2.11 19.28
CA ILE A 304 -9.92 -1.90 20.12
C ILE A 304 -10.08 -0.62 20.93
N LYS A 305 -9.74 -0.70 22.21
CA LYS A 305 -9.80 0.43 23.13
C LYS A 305 -8.49 1.22 23.09
N THR A 306 -8.55 2.53 22.90
CA THR A 306 -7.39 3.42 22.85
C THR A 306 -6.87 3.75 24.26
N PRO A 307 -5.66 4.33 24.38
CA PRO A 307 -5.16 4.84 25.67
C PRO A 307 -6.03 5.97 26.24
N THR A 308 -6.76 6.69 25.38
CA THR A 308 -7.72 7.74 25.74
C THR A 308 -9.11 7.20 26.08
N ASN A 309 -9.26 5.88 26.21
CA ASN A 309 -10.54 5.20 26.52
C ASN A 309 -11.58 5.20 25.38
N GLU A 310 -11.23 5.66 24.18
CA GLU A 310 -12.10 5.60 22.99
C GLU A 310 -12.12 4.19 22.39
N ILE A 311 -13.17 3.83 21.65
CA ILE A 311 -13.22 2.56 20.89
C ILE A 311 -13.02 2.87 19.42
N ILE A 312 -11.98 2.30 18.82
CA ILE A 312 -11.75 2.32 17.38
C ILE A 312 -12.16 0.99 16.76
N HIS A 313 -12.57 1.06 15.49
CA HIS A 313 -12.89 -0.09 14.68
C HIS A 313 -11.75 -0.34 13.69
N VAL A 314 -11.11 -1.49 13.79
CA VAL A 314 -10.05 -1.90 12.87
C VAL A 314 -10.66 -2.83 11.82
N ASP A 315 -10.58 -2.41 10.57
CA ASP A 315 -11.03 -3.14 9.40
C ASP A 315 -9.86 -3.73 8.63
N ALA A 316 -10.13 -4.67 7.73
CA ALA A 316 -9.10 -5.29 6.90
C ALA A 316 -9.64 -5.68 5.53
N GLY A 317 -8.87 -5.37 4.49
CA GLY A 317 -9.04 -5.94 3.15
C GLY A 317 -8.41 -7.34 3.06
N ILE A 318 -9.12 -8.26 2.40
CA ILE A 318 -8.75 -9.68 2.35
C ILE A 318 -8.57 -10.14 0.90
N GLY A 319 -7.41 -10.71 0.59
CA GLY A 319 -7.08 -11.31 -0.70
C GLY A 319 -6.97 -12.82 -0.62
N CYS A 320 -7.68 -13.53 -1.50
CA CYS A 320 -7.76 -15.00 -1.50
C CYS A 320 -7.21 -15.58 -2.82
N VAL A 321 -6.34 -16.59 -2.71
CA VAL A 321 -5.91 -17.43 -3.83
C VAL A 321 -6.30 -18.86 -3.51
N VAL A 322 -7.00 -19.52 -4.43
CA VAL A 322 -7.39 -20.92 -4.31
C VAL A 322 -6.99 -21.65 -5.58
N ASN A 323 -6.24 -22.73 -5.43
CA ASN A 323 -5.87 -23.56 -6.58
C ASN A 323 -5.58 -24.99 -6.13
N ARG A 324 -5.43 -25.88 -7.12
CA ARG A 324 -4.88 -27.21 -6.88
C ARG A 324 -3.38 -27.10 -6.57
N LEU A 325 -2.90 -27.91 -5.64
CA LEU A 325 -1.53 -27.83 -5.12
C LEU A 325 -0.45 -27.87 -6.22
N LYS A 326 -0.64 -28.70 -7.27
CA LYS A 326 0.32 -28.77 -8.40
C LYS A 326 0.35 -27.50 -9.25
N ASN A 327 -0.74 -26.74 -9.31
CA ASN A 327 -0.86 -25.51 -10.08
C ASN A 327 -0.41 -24.27 -9.27
N MET A 328 -0.03 -24.43 -8.00
CA MET A 328 0.55 -23.37 -7.17
C MET A 328 2.05 -23.15 -7.45
N LEU A 329 2.68 -24.02 -8.25
CA LEU A 329 4.11 -24.00 -8.58
C LEU A 329 4.48 -22.93 -9.61
N ASP A 330 3.60 -22.66 -10.57
CA ASP A 330 3.97 -21.91 -11.77
C ASP A 330 4.04 -20.40 -11.54
N PHE A 331 3.53 -19.89 -10.41
CA PHE A 331 3.41 -18.46 -10.14
C PHE A 331 3.46 -18.19 -8.65
N ASP A 332 4.29 -17.25 -8.20
CA ASP A 332 4.41 -16.81 -6.80
C ASP A 332 3.02 -16.60 -6.16
N PRO A 333 2.53 -17.55 -5.34
CA PRO A 333 1.13 -17.56 -4.93
C PRO A 333 0.89 -16.56 -3.79
N ILE A 334 1.95 -16.15 -3.08
CA ILE A 334 1.89 -15.08 -2.08
C ILE A 334 1.65 -13.74 -2.78
N ARG A 335 2.40 -13.47 -3.86
CA ARG A 335 2.23 -12.25 -4.66
C ARG A 335 0.81 -12.12 -5.22
N LYS A 336 0.22 -13.22 -5.71
CA LYS A 336 -1.17 -13.23 -6.20
C LYS A 336 -2.19 -12.89 -5.11
N ALA A 337 -2.00 -13.43 -3.92
CA ALA A 337 -2.86 -13.11 -2.77
C ALA A 337 -2.69 -11.65 -2.33
N GLU A 338 -1.49 -11.08 -2.48
CA GLU A 338 -1.20 -9.67 -2.21
C GLU A 338 -1.91 -8.75 -3.20
N ILE A 339 -1.91 -9.10 -4.49
CA ILE A 339 -2.66 -8.38 -5.52
C ILE A 339 -4.16 -8.39 -5.20
N ALA A 340 -4.71 -9.57 -4.90
CA ALA A 340 -6.12 -9.69 -4.52
C ALA A 340 -6.46 -8.85 -3.29
N MET A 341 -5.58 -8.81 -2.29
CA MET A 341 -5.77 -8.01 -1.09
C MET A 341 -5.74 -6.51 -1.39
N LEU A 342 -4.83 -6.06 -2.27
CA LEU A 342 -4.77 -4.67 -2.71
C LEU A 342 -6.02 -4.25 -3.49
N GLU A 343 -6.56 -5.12 -4.36
CA GLU A 343 -7.83 -4.86 -5.04
C GLU A 343 -9.01 -4.81 -4.05
N ALA A 344 -9.05 -5.70 -3.05
CA ALA A 344 -10.06 -5.62 -1.99
C ALA A 344 -10.02 -4.25 -1.29
N LYS A 345 -8.83 -3.74 -0.97
CA LYS A 345 -8.66 -2.42 -0.34
C LYS A 345 -9.17 -1.25 -1.19
N LYS A 346 -9.26 -1.39 -2.52
CA LYS A 346 -9.76 -0.34 -3.43
C LYS A 346 -11.28 -0.27 -3.52
N ILE A 347 -11.97 -1.40 -3.37
CA ILE A 347 -13.43 -1.48 -3.56
C ILE A 347 -14.15 -0.76 -2.42
N GLN A 348 -13.94 -1.24 -1.19
CA GLN A 348 -14.46 -0.64 0.03
C GLN A 348 -13.76 -1.29 1.25
N PRO A 349 -13.74 -0.64 2.42
CA PRO A 349 -13.27 -1.27 3.65
C PRO A 349 -14.01 -2.59 3.92
N ARG A 350 -13.31 -3.60 4.48
CA ARG A 350 -13.83 -4.97 4.72
C ARG A 350 -14.14 -5.81 3.48
N SER A 351 -13.61 -5.44 2.31
CA SER A 351 -13.83 -6.25 1.11
C SER A 351 -12.98 -7.52 1.09
N ILE A 352 -13.49 -8.52 0.37
CA ILE A 352 -12.80 -9.79 0.11
C ILE A 352 -12.75 -10.00 -1.40
N CYS A 353 -11.54 -10.21 -1.91
CA CYS A 353 -11.29 -10.40 -3.33
C CYS A 353 -10.59 -11.74 -3.58
N TYR A 354 -11.02 -12.44 -4.63
CA TYR A 354 -10.35 -13.64 -5.11
C TYR A 354 -9.48 -13.27 -6.29
N TYR A 355 -8.23 -13.73 -6.27
CA TYR A 355 -7.29 -13.45 -7.34
C TYR A 355 -7.85 -13.80 -8.73
N ASP A 356 -7.84 -12.80 -9.62
CA ASP A 356 -8.17 -12.93 -11.04
C ASP A 356 -6.90 -12.79 -11.89
N LEU A 357 -6.81 -13.55 -13.00
CA LEU A 357 -5.71 -13.49 -13.95
C LEU A 357 -5.59 -12.12 -14.63
N ASP A 358 -6.70 -11.39 -14.76
CA ASP A 358 -6.68 -10.05 -15.36
C ASP A 358 -6.02 -8.99 -14.45
N TRP A 359 -5.85 -9.29 -13.16
CA TRP A 359 -5.16 -8.39 -12.22
C TRP A 359 -3.65 -8.41 -12.34
N ASP A 360 -3.03 -9.52 -12.75
CA ASP A 360 -1.58 -9.58 -13.00
C ASP A 360 -1.20 -8.62 -14.14
N LYS A 361 -2.03 -8.52 -15.18
CA LYS A 361 -1.86 -7.54 -16.26
C LYS A 361 -2.05 -6.12 -15.75
N THR A 362 -3.10 -5.89 -14.97
CA THR A 362 -3.42 -4.57 -14.40
C THR A 362 -2.29 -4.07 -13.48
N LEU A 363 -1.68 -4.94 -12.67
CA LEU A 363 -0.55 -4.58 -11.82
C LEU A 363 0.73 -4.32 -12.62
N GLN A 364 1.06 -5.18 -13.59
CA GLN A 364 2.22 -4.94 -14.48
C GLN A 364 2.05 -3.65 -15.28
N GLU A 365 0.85 -3.37 -15.75
CA GLU A 365 0.50 -2.10 -16.38
C GLU A 365 0.63 -0.93 -15.42
N ALA A 366 0.23 -1.08 -14.15
CA ALA A 366 0.39 -0.05 -13.12
C ALA A 366 1.87 0.24 -12.84
N ILE A 367 2.70 -0.79 -12.62
CA ILE A 367 4.16 -0.65 -12.42
C ILE A 367 4.80 0.04 -13.63
N LYS A 368 4.44 -0.41 -14.84
CA LYS A 368 4.91 0.23 -16.07
C LYS A 368 4.48 1.69 -16.15
N LEU A 369 3.26 2.01 -15.72
CA LEU A 369 2.76 3.38 -15.66
C LEU A 369 3.57 4.25 -14.69
N GLU A 370 4.10 3.69 -13.59
CA GLU A 370 4.96 4.41 -12.65
C GLU A 370 6.25 4.89 -13.33
N ASP A 371 6.94 3.97 -14.02
CA ASP A 371 8.16 4.27 -14.76
C ASP A 371 7.91 5.26 -15.92
N GLU A 372 6.78 5.07 -16.63
CA GLU A 372 6.34 5.95 -17.70
C GLU A 372 6.03 7.36 -17.18
N LEU A 373 5.44 7.52 -15.98
CA LEU A 373 5.07 8.82 -15.41
C LEU A 373 6.30 9.69 -15.08
N VAL A 374 7.37 9.09 -14.55
CA VAL A 374 8.65 9.79 -14.32
C VAL A 374 9.23 10.30 -15.64
N THR A 375 9.11 9.49 -16.71
CA THR A 375 9.54 9.87 -18.06
C THR A 375 8.65 10.96 -18.66
N ALA A 376 7.35 10.90 -18.40
CA ALA A 376 6.35 11.85 -18.88
C ALA A 376 6.61 13.28 -18.39
N LEU A 377 7.04 13.43 -17.13
CA LEU A 377 7.45 14.71 -16.55
C LEU A 377 8.66 15.31 -17.29
N LYS A 378 9.67 14.50 -17.61
CA LYS A 378 10.88 14.96 -18.33
C LYS A 378 10.61 15.30 -19.79
N THR A 379 9.61 14.67 -20.40
CA THR A 379 9.31 14.77 -21.84
C THR A 379 8.11 15.68 -22.16
N LYS A 380 7.66 16.50 -21.19
CA LYS A 380 6.54 17.46 -21.33
C LYS A 380 5.23 16.83 -21.83
N GLN A 381 4.96 15.60 -21.39
CA GLN A 381 3.71 14.89 -21.70
C GLN A 381 2.58 15.25 -20.73
N ILE A 382 2.90 15.76 -19.55
CA ILE A 382 1.93 16.28 -18.59
C ILE A 382 1.58 17.72 -18.99
N LYS A 383 0.30 17.97 -19.24
CA LYS A 383 -0.21 19.27 -19.70
C LYS A 383 -1.55 19.62 -19.08
N PRO A 384 -1.84 20.91 -18.83
CA PRO A 384 -3.18 21.35 -18.49
C PRO A 384 -4.10 21.30 -19.71
N TYR A 385 -5.31 20.80 -19.48
CA TYR A 385 -6.47 21.05 -20.31
C TYR A 385 -7.35 22.04 -19.57
N TYR A 386 -8.15 22.81 -20.29
CA TYR A 386 -8.92 23.91 -19.77
C TYR A 386 -10.41 23.63 -19.87
N GLN A 387 -11.13 23.81 -18.78
CA GLN A 387 -12.58 23.80 -18.77
C GLN A 387 -13.12 25.21 -18.46
N PRO A 388 -14.06 25.74 -19.27
CA PRO A 388 -14.63 27.06 -19.00
C PRO A 388 -15.55 27.10 -17.77
N ILE A 389 -15.41 28.17 -17.01
CA ILE A 389 -16.30 28.59 -15.91
C ILE A 389 -17.02 29.85 -16.35
N LEU A 390 -18.35 29.78 -16.49
CA LEU A 390 -19.14 30.78 -17.19
C LEU A 390 -20.24 31.34 -16.29
N GLY A 391 -20.38 32.67 -16.29
CA GLY A 391 -21.61 33.35 -15.86
C GLY A 391 -22.59 33.52 -17.03
N GLU A 392 -23.84 33.87 -16.74
CA GLU A 392 -24.90 34.04 -17.75
C GLU A 392 -24.51 35.02 -18.88
N ASN A 393 -23.75 36.06 -18.56
CA ASN A 393 -23.31 37.12 -19.49
C ASN A 393 -21.80 37.08 -19.79
N TYR A 394 -21.17 35.90 -19.76
CA TYR A 394 -19.70 35.74 -19.86
C TYR A 394 -19.04 36.40 -21.08
N LEU A 395 -19.75 36.55 -22.21
CA LEU A 395 -19.20 37.24 -23.40
C LEU A 395 -18.92 38.73 -23.13
N ARG A 396 -19.76 39.37 -22.31
CA ARG A 396 -19.57 40.77 -21.90
C ARG A 396 -18.69 40.85 -20.67
N ASP A 397 -19.02 40.04 -19.68
CA ASP A 397 -18.45 40.18 -18.34
C ASP A 397 -17.08 39.51 -18.24
N GLY A 398 -16.72 38.63 -19.18
CA GLY A 398 -15.52 37.79 -19.16
C GLY A 398 -15.80 36.39 -18.59
N PHE A 399 -14.86 35.47 -18.77
CA PHE A 399 -14.96 34.10 -18.25
C PHE A 399 -13.69 33.67 -17.52
N SER A 400 -13.76 32.57 -16.78
CA SER A 400 -12.58 31.93 -16.15
C SER A 400 -12.36 30.54 -16.72
N LEU A 401 -11.18 29.97 -16.52
CA LEU A 401 -10.86 28.60 -16.93
C LEU A 401 -10.34 27.82 -15.73
N GLU A 402 -10.65 26.54 -15.62
CA GLU A 402 -9.97 25.63 -14.71
C GLU A 402 -8.91 24.82 -15.46
N ALA A 403 -7.68 24.81 -14.96
CA ALA A 403 -6.56 24.03 -15.46
C ALA A 403 -6.58 22.61 -14.87
N LEU A 404 -7.06 21.67 -15.66
CA LEU A 404 -7.19 20.26 -15.33
C LEU A 404 -6.04 19.47 -15.95
N VAL A 405 -5.17 18.93 -15.10
CA VAL A 405 -4.00 18.18 -15.57
C VAL A 405 -4.40 16.92 -16.36
N ARG A 406 -3.70 16.68 -17.46
CA ARG A 406 -3.82 15.49 -18.32
C ARG A 406 -2.43 14.97 -18.66
N TRP A 407 -2.35 13.67 -18.90
CA TRP A 407 -1.13 13.04 -19.39
C TRP A 407 -1.33 12.59 -20.83
N GLU A 408 -0.65 13.26 -21.77
CA GLU A 408 -0.61 12.88 -23.18
C GLU A 408 0.39 11.72 -23.40
N HIS A 409 -0.05 10.49 -23.22
CA HIS A 409 0.79 9.31 -23.42
C HIS A 409 0.90 8.96 -24.91
N PRO A 410 2.12 8.72 -25.45
CA PRO A 410 2.34 8.51 -26.89
C PRO A 410 1.62 7.28 -27.46
N VAL A 411 1.37 6.26 -26.64
CA VAL A 411 0.71 5.01 -27.06
C VAL A 411 -0.72 4.90 -26.56
N LYS A 412 -1.00 5.44 -25.36
CA LYS A 412 -2.28 5.24 -24.64
C LYS A 412 -3.25 6.42 -24.83
N GLY A 413 -2.82 7.47 -25.53
CA GLY A 413 -3.62 8.68 -25.69
C GLY A 413 -3.65 9.50 -24.40
N VAL A 414 -4.76 10.21 -24.18
CA VAL A 414 -4.91 11.11 -23.04
C VAL A 414 -5.35 10.33 -21.80
N ILE A 415 -4.48 10.25 -20.80
CA ILE A 415 -4.74 9.60 -19.51
C ILE A 415 -5.29 10.65 -18.53
N THR A 416 -6.36 10.30 -17.82
CA THR A 416 -7.07 11.18 -16.88
C THR A 416 -6.39 11.22 -15.50
N PRO A 417 -6.54 12.33 -14.75
CA PRO A 417 -5.91 12.50 -13.44
C PRO A 417 -6.27 11.41 -12.43
N PHE A 418 -7.48 10.87 -12.49
CA PHE A 418 -7.92 9.76 -11.62
C PHE A 418 -7.01 8.53 -11.70
N VAL A 419 -6.37 8.30 -12.85
CA VAL A 419 -5.47 7.16 -13.05
C VAL A 419 -4.06 7.45 -12.54
N PHE A 420 -3.49 8.61 -12.87
CA PHE A 420 -2.05 8.85 -12.63
C PHE A 420 -1.74 9.71 -11.39
N LEU A 421 -2.65 10.53 -10.88
CA LEU A 421 -2.40 11.31 -9.66
C LEU A 421 -2.21 10.43 -8.40
N PRO A 422 -2.96 9.31 -8.20
CA PRO A 422 -2.66 8.40 -7.09
C PRO A 422 -1.25 7.82 -7.15
N ILE A 423 -0.76 7.56 -8.36
CA ILE A 423 0.62 7.08 -8.61
C ILE A 423 1.61 8.20 -8.31
N ALA A 424 1.37 9.40 -8.81
CA ALA A 424 2.20 10.57 -8.55
C ALA A 424 2.35 10.85 -7.04
N LYS A 425 1.25 10.76 -6.28
CA LYS A 425 1.26 10.92 -4.83
C LYS A 425 2.12 9.88 -4.13
N ARG A 426 2.01 8.60 -4.50
CA ARG A 426 2.85 7.52 -3.97
C ARG A 426 4.33 7.72 -4.27
N LEU A 427 4.65 8.23 -5.46
CA LEU A 427 6.02 8.50 -5.90
C LEU A 427 6.58 9.85 -5.41
N GLY A 428 5.77 10.67 -4.74
CA GLY A 428 6.17 12.01 -4.29
C GLY A 428 6.31 13.04 -5.42
N LEU A 429 5.69 12.82 -6.58
CA LEU A 429 5.80 13.65 -7.80
C LEU A 429 4.76 14.78 -7.91
N MET A 430 3.93 14.97 -6.88
CA MET A 430 2.82 15.95 -6.91
C MET A 430 3.33 17.38 -7.08
N LYS A 431 4.48 17.70 -6.49
CA LYS A 431 5.10 19.02 -6.60
C LYS A 431 5.54 19.30 -8.03
N GLU A 432 6.25 18.36 -8.65
CA GLU A 432 6.77 18.46 -10.00
C GLU A 432 5.64 18.60 -11.02
N ILE A 433 4.54 17.85 -10.85
CA ILE A 433 3.35 17.98 -11.70
C ILE A 433 2.75 19.37 -11.56
N GLY A 434 2.55 19.85 -10.34
CA GLY A 434 1.94 21.16 -10.11
C GLY A 434 2.83 22.32 -10.62
N ASP A 435 4.15 22.19 -10.54
CA ASP A 435 5.09 23.17 -11.09
C ASP A 435 4.98 23.24 -12.63
N VAL A 436 4.87 22.09 -13.31
CA VAL A 436 4.64 22.03 -14.76
C VAL A 436 3.30 22.65 -15.14
N VAL A 437 2.23 22.36 -14.38
CA VAL A 437 0.89 22.93 -14.62
C VAL A 437 0.90 24.45 -14.42
N LEU A 438 1.53 24.96 -13.36
CA LEU A 438 1.65 26.39 -13.08
C LEU A 438 2.39 27.11 -14.21
N GLU A 439 3.54 26.58 -14.64
CA GLU A 439 4.33 27.18 -15.70
C GLU A 439 3.55 27.24 -17.02
N GLN A 440 2.85 26.16 -17.38
CA GLN A 440 2.06 26.10 -18.61
C GLN A 440 0.80 26.96 -18.53
N ALA A 441 0.13 27.05 -17.38
CA ALA A 441 -1.00 27.96 -17.19
C ALA A 441 -0.58 29.42 -17.33
N CYS A 442 0.58 29.82 -16.78
CA CYS A 442 1.09 31.18 -16.94
C CYS A 442 1.39 31.51 -18.41
N HIS A 443 1.99 30.55 -19.14
CA HIS A 443 2.20 30.66 -20.58
C HIS A 443 0.88 30.84 -21.33
N ASP A 444 -0.14 30.04 -21.00
CA ASP A 444 -1.41 30.05 -21.72
C ASP A 444 -2.24 31.30 -21.41
N ILE A 445 -2.15 31.86 -20.20
CA ILE A 445 -2.71 33.19 -19.89
C ILE A 445 -2.10 34.25 -20.79
N ARG A 446 -0.76 34.26 -20.93
CA ARG A 446 -0.09 35.20 -21.82
C ARG A 446 -0.58 35.05 -23.26
N TYR A 447 -0.71 33.81 -23.74
CA TYR A 447 -1.25 33.53 -25.07
C TYR A 447 -2.69 34.07 -25.23
N PHE A 448 -3.59 33.84 -24.27
CA PHE A 448 -4.96 34.35 -24.34
C PHE A 448 -5.04 35.88 -24.32
N ASN A 449 -4.19 36.54 -23.52
CA ASN A 449 -4.08 38.00 -23.48
C ASN A 449 -3.68 38.57 -24.84
N GLU A 450 -2.71 37.95 -25.53
CA GLU A 450 -2.27 38.35 -26.87
C GLU A 450 -3.34 38.17 -27.95
N GLN A 451 -4.23 37.18 -27.77
CA GLN A 451 -5.38 36.96 -28.65
C GLN A 451 -6.59 37.88 -28.34
N GLY A 452 -6.47 38.78 -27.36
CA GLY A 452 -7.53 39.71 -27.00
C GLY A 452 -8.75 39.06 -26.34
N VAL A 453 -8.55 37.88 -25.72
CA VAL A 453 -9.62 37.14 -25.03
C VAL A 453 -9.92 37.83 -23.70
N ASN A 454 -11.20 38.05 -23.40
CA ASN A 454 -11.64 38.59 -22.10
C ASN A 454 -11.63 37.49 -21.01
N LEU A 455 -10.42 37.03 -20.67
CA LEU A 455 -10.16 36.02 -19.64
C LEU A 455 -9.91 36.71 -18.29
N HIS A 456 -10.69 36.35 -17.27
CA HIS A 456 -10.48 36.84 -15.90
C HIS A 456 -9.29 36.17 -15.24
N ARG A 457 -9.34 34.85 -15.16
CA ARG A 457 -8.39 34.04 -14.39
C ARG A 457 -8.35 32.59 -14.88
N ILE A 458 -7.23 31.94 -14.61
CA ILE A 458 -7.11 30.49 -14.66
C ILE A 458 -6.95 29.95 -13.24
N SER A 459 -7.86 29.05 -12.86
CA SER A 459 -7.86 28.33 -11.60
C SER A 459 -6.98 27.08 -11.70
N ILE A 460 -6.08 26.88 -10.74
CA ILE A 460 -5.12 25.78 -10.70
C ILE A 460 -5.26 25.04 -9.37
N ASN A 461 -5.45 23.73 -9.44
CA ASN A 461 -5.45 22.86 -8.27
C ASN A 461 -4.07 22.83 -7.59
N ILE A 462 -4.02 23.08 -6.28
CA ILE A 462 -2.76 23.02 -5.51
C ILE A 462 -2.75 21.87 -4.50
N SER A 463 -1.70 21.06 -4.54
CA SER A 463 -1.53 19.92 -3.64
C SER A 463 -1.03 20.34 -2.24
N SER A 464 -1.27 19.49 -1.23
CA SER A 464 -0.68 19.62 0.12
C SER A 464 0.82 19.86 0.05
N GLU A 465 1.51 19.01 -0.71
CA GLU A 465 2.96 18.92 -0.80
C GLU A 465 3.55 20.23 -1.38
N GLN A 466 2.83 20.87 -2.30
CA GLN A 466 3.20 22.19 -2.82
C GLN A 466 2.95 23.30 -1.80
N LEU A 467 1.80 23.29 -1.11
CA LEU A 467 1.48 24.29 -0.08
C LEU A 467 2.49 24.29 1.08
N PHE A 468 2.99 23.12 1.47
CA PHE A 468 4.04 23.01 2.48
C PHE A 468 5.45 23.30 1.94
N SER A 469 5.63 23.47 0.64
CA SER A 469 6.93 23.76 0.04
C SER A 469 7.36 25.19 0.34
N PRO A 470 8.54 25.42 0.94
CA PRO A 470 9.05 26.77 1.21
C PRO A 470 9.40 27.55 -0.07
N THR A 471 9.48 26.87 -1.23
CA THR A 471 9.83 27.48 -2.52
C THR A 471 8.62 27.97 -3.31
N LEU A 472 7.39 27.65 -2.91
CA LEU A 472 6.17 27.86 -3.70
C LEU A 472 6.03 29.33 -4.15
N ILE A 473 6.11 30.28 -3.21
CA ILE A 473 5.97 31.71 -3.50
C ILE A 473 6.99 32.18 -4.55
N LYS A 474 8.26 31.77 -4.41
CA LYS A 474 9.30 32.11 -5.38
C LYS A 474 9.03 31.50 -6.76
N GLN A 475 8.47 30.30 -6.81
CA GLN A 475 8.10 29.63 -8.07
C GLN A 475 6.96 30.37 -8.77
N ILE A 476 5.94 30.80 -8.02
CA ILE A 476 4.84 31.62 -8.53
C ILE A 476 5.36 32.95 -9.08
N GLU A 477 6.15 33.68 -8.29
CA GLU A 477 6.75 34.96 -8.73
C GLU A 477 7.60 34.76 -9.99
N SER A 478 8.41 33.70 -10.04
CA SER A 478 9.24 33.39 -11.20
C SER A 478 8.40 33.11 -12.44
N ALA A 479 7.32 32.32 -12.34
CA ALA A 479 6.45 32.00 -13.46
C ALA A 479 5.69 33.24 -13.97
N VAL A 480 5.10 34.01 -13.06
CA VAL A 480 4.38 35.25 -13.38
C VAL A 480 5.29 36.28 -14.06
N ASN A 481 6.49 36.49 -13.53
CA ASN A 481 7.47 37.43 -14.10
C ASN A 481 7.99 36.95 -15.47
N LYS A 482 8.22 35.65 -15.64
CA LYS A 482 8.69 35.06 -16.90
C LYS A 482 7.71 35.29 -18.05
N TYR A 483 6.41 35.16 -17.80
CA TYR A 483 5.36 35.33 -18.82
C TYR A 483 4.71 36.72 -18.81
N GLN A 484 5.13 37.61 -17.91
CA GLN A 484 4.66 38.99 -17.80
C GLN A 484 3.12 39.08 -17.70
N ILE A 485 2.54 38.27 -16.81
CA ILE A 485 1.10 38.26 -16.52
C ILE A 485 0.82 38.95 -15.19
N ALA A 486 -0.44 39.31 -14.92
CA ALA A 486 -0.83 39.84 -13.62
C ALA A 486 -1.07 38.67 -12.64
N PHE A 487 -0.68 38.82 -11.37
CA PHE A 487 -1.00 37.84 -10.32
C PHE A 487 -2.50 37.58 -10.19
N SER A 488 -3.32 38.62 -10.42
CA SER A 488 -4.79 38.53 -10.38
C SER A 488 -5.40 37.62 -11.46
N SER A 489 -4.62 37.25 -12.47
CA SER A 489 -5.01 36.30 -13.52
C SER A 489 -4.86 34.83 -13.09
N LEU A 490 -4.33 34.58 -11.90
CA LEU A 490 -4.26 33.25 -11.29
C LEU A 490 -5.28 33.13 -10.15
N GLU A 491 -5.76 31.91 -9.98
CA GLU A 491 -6.52 31.48 -8.81
C GLU A 491 -6.03 30.09 -8.41
N PHE A 492 -5.91 29.83 -7.10
CA PHE A 492 -5.56 28.49 -6.60
C PHE A 492 -6.74 27.85 -5.90
N GLU A 493 -6.98 26.60 -6.26
CA GLU A 493 -8.04 25.77 -5.70
C GLU A 493 -7.46 24.83 -4.64
N ILE A 494 -8.04 24.85 -3.45
CA ILE A 494 -7.65 24.00 -2.32
C ILE A 494 -8.81 23.09 -1.92
N VAL A 495 -8.54 21.79 -1.79
CA VAL A 495 -9.54 20.84 -1.30
C VAL A 495 -9.83 21.06 0.19
N GLU A 496 -11.07 20.83 0.57
CA GLU A 496 -11.58 21.05 1.93
C GLU A 496 -10.74 20.35 3.02
N GLU A 497 -10.31 19.12 2.77
CA GLU A 497 -9.59 18.28 3.75
C GLU A 497 -8.23 18.86 4.17
N LEU A 498 -7.56 19.59 3.26
CA LEU A 498 -6.27 20.23 3.54
C LEU A 498 -6.39 21.31 4.63
N ILE A 499 -7.57 21.92 4.74
CA ILE A 499 -7.87 22.97 5.71
C ILE A 499 -8.02 22.37 7.13
N ALA A 500 -8.35 21.07 7.24
CA ALA A 500 -8.65 20.45 8.53
C ALA A 500 -7.44 20.28 9.46
N GLY A 501 -6.21 20.32 8.93
CA GLY A 501 -4.95 20.05 9.64
C GLY A 501 -4.38 21.20 10.49
N ASP A 502 -5.04 22.36 10.52
CA ASP A 502 -4.77 23.52 11.42
C ASP A 502 -3.28 23.82 11.70
N SER A 503 -2.46 23.93 10.65
CA SER A 503 -1.05 24.27 10.78
C SER A 503 -0.83 25.77 10.59
N LYS A 504 -0.16 26.44 11.55
CA LYS A 504 0.25 27.85 11.41
C LYS A 504 1.06 28.12 10.15
N MET A 505 1.73 27.10 9.63
CA MET A 505 2.53 27.17 8.40
C MET A 505 1.65 27.27 7.15
N LEU A 506 0.57 26.49 7.06
CA LEU A 506 -0.39 26.54 5.96
C LEU A 506 -1.02 27.93 5.85
N MET A 507 -1.51 28.48 6.98
CA MET A 507 -2.11 29.82 6.99
C MET A 507 -1.15 30.90 6.49
N LYS A 508 0.13 30.86 6.91
CA LYS A 508 1.16 31.79 6.42
C LYS A 508 1.38 31.71 4.91
N GLN A 509 1.31 30.51 4.33
CA GLN A 509 1.47 30.33 2.89
C GLN A 509 0.26 30.84 2.12
N LEU A 510 -0.95 30.56 2.59
CA LEU A 510 -2.20 31.08 2.01
C LEU A 510 -2.26 32.62 2.09
N ASP A 511 -1.85 33.20 3.22
CA ASP A 511 -1.73 34.66 3.38
C ASP A 511 -0.67 35.25 2.45
N ALA A 512 0.45 34.57 2.23
CA ALA A 512 1.47 35.01 1.28
C ALA A 512 0.96 34.97 -0.17
N ILE A 513 0.22 33.94 -0.56
CA ILE A 513 -0.41 33.82 -1.89
C ILE A 513 -1.41 34.97 -2.11
N THR A 514 -2.30 35.20 -1.14
CA THR A 514 -3.31 36.27 -1.24
C THR A 514 -2.69 37.67 -1.21
N SER A 515 -1.58 37.85 -0.49
CA SER A 515 -0.82 39.11 -0.48
C SER A 515 -0.20 39.47 -1.83
N LEU A 516 0.03 38.48 -2.71
CA LEU A 516 0.44 38.72 -4.10
C LEU A 516 -0.72 39.19 -4.99
N GLY A 517 -1.97 39.14 -4.50
CA GLY A 517 -3.18 39.45 -5.26
C GLY A 517 -3.78 38.25 -5.99
N ILE A 518 -3.36 37.02 -5.65
CA ILE A 518 -3.90 35.77 -6.19
C ILE A 518 -5.14 35.37 -5.39
N LYS A 519 -6.23 35.02 -6.08
CA LYS A 519 -7.46 34.55 -5.42
C LYS A 519 -7.32 33.09 -4.96
N LEU A 520 -8.03 32.75 -3.88
CA LEU A 520 -8.15 31.38 -3.38
C LEU A 520 -9.61 30.92 -3.48
N SER A 521 -9.80 29.67 -3.94
CA SER A 521 -11.09 28.99 -3.97
C SER A 521 -11.03 27.69 -3.18
N ILE A 522 -12.16 27.29 -2.60
CA ILE A 522 -12.32 25.99 -1.94
C ILE A 522 -13.01 25.05 -2.91
N ASP A 523 -12.37 23.91 -3.14
CA ASP A 523 -12.82 22.83 -4.01
C ASP A 523 -13.52 21.70 -3.22
N ASP A 524 -14.36 20.92 -3.90
CA ASP A 524 -15.11 19.77 -3.35
C ASP A 524 -15.93 20.05 -2.06
N PHE A 525 -16.45 21.27 -1.92
CA PHE A 525 -17.08 21.70 -0.66
C PHE A 525 -18.34 20.90 -0.31
N GLY A 526 -18.38 20.34 0.90
CA GLY A 526 -19.53 19.62 1.45
C GLY A 526 -19.35 18.10 1.52
N THR A 527 -18.26 17.57 0.98
CA THR A 527 -17.91 16.15 1.05
C THR A 527 -17.16 15.78 2.35
N GLY A 528 -16.62 16.77 3.05
CA GLY A 528 -15.85 16.62 4.30
C GLY A 528 -16.52 17.16 5.57
N TYR A 529 -15.80 17.04 6.71
CA TYR A 529 -16.22 17.59 8.01
C TYR A 529 -15.74 19.04 8.18
N SER A 530 -16.28 19.98 7.41
CA SER A 530 -15.98 21.40 7.59
C SER A 530 -16.45 21.94 8.93
N SER A 531 -15.55 22.59 9.67
CA SER A 531 -15.95 23.52 10.72
C SER A 531 -16.13 24.90 10.10
N LEU A 532 -17.36 25.41 10.07
CA LEU A 532 -17.70 26.78 9.65
C LEU A 532 -16.78 27.84 10.30
N SER A 533 -16.30 27.56 11.51
CA SER A 533 -15.36 28.42 12.23
C SER A 533 -14.01 28.61 11.51
N ARG A 534 -13.56 27.62 10.73
CA ARG A 534 -12.30 27.64 9.98
C ARG A 534 -12.41 28.41 8.69
N LEU A 535 -13.50 28.19 7.94
CA LEU A 535 -13.84 28.97 6.76
C LEU A 535 -13.87 30.48 7.05
N ARG A 536 -14.37 30.87 8.23
CA ARG A 536 -14.40 32.28 8.66
C ARG A 536 -13.01 32.94 8.72
N ASN A 537 -11.97 32.18 9.01
CA ASN A 537 -10.62 32.72 9.20
C ASN A 537 -9.75 32.64 7.93
N LEU A 538 -10.28 32.07 6.84
CA LEU A 538 -9.56 31.94 5.58
C LEU A 538 -9.92 33.08 4.63
N ASN A 539 -8.90 33.69 4.02
CA ASN A 539 -9.06 34.70 2.96
C ASN A 539 -9.39 34.04 1.61
N VAL A 540 -10.48 33.27 1.57
CA VAL A 540 -11.02 32.67 0.34
C VAL A 540 -12.05 33.61 -0.28
N SER A 541 -12.09 33.61 -1.60
CA SER A 541 -13.00 34.46 -2.37
C SER A 541 -14.11 33.69 -3.08
N LYS A 542 -13.96 32.36 -3.18
CA LYS A 542 -14.81 31.52 -4.00
C LYS A 542 -15.03 30.15 -3.35
N LEU A 543 -16.23 29.62 -3.51
CA LEU A 543 -16.64 28.29 -3.09
C LEU A 543 -17.14 27.51 -4.32
N LYS A 544 -16.69 26.26 -4.50
CA LYS A 544 -17.18 25.38 -5.55
C LYS A 544 -18.10 24.31 -4.96
N ILE A 545 -19.30 24.15 -5.53
CA ILE A 545 -20.26 23.11 -5.16
C ILE A 545 -19.86 21.84 -5.90
N ASP A 546 -19.56 20.78 -5.14
CA ASP A 546 -19.23 19.47 -5.70
C ASP A 546 -20.37 18.91 -6.58
N LYS A 547 -19.98 18.17 -7.62
CA LYS A 547 -20.88 17.55 -8.58
C LYS A 547 -21.93 16.67 -7.91
N SER A 548 -21.60 15.96 -6.83
CA SER A 548 -22.56 15.06 -6.17
C SER A 548 -23.81 15.78 -5.65
N PHE A 549 -23.73 17.07 -5.35
CA PHE A 549 -24.88 17.90 -4.96
C PHE A 549 -25.61 18.55 -6.15
N VAL A 550 -25.03 18.48 -7.35
CA VAL A 550 -25.60 19.01 -8.60
C VAL A 550 -26.34 17.92 -9.38
N ASP A 551 -25.87 16.68 -9.33
CA ASP A 551 -26.40 15.55 -10.10
C ASP A 551 -27.92 15.36 -9.94
N GLY A 552 -28.45 15.44 -8.71
CA GLY A 552 -29.88 15.27 -8.45
C GLY A 552 -30.75 16.49 -8.69
N LEU A 553 -30.19 17.65 -9.06
CA LEU A 553 -30.99 18.85 -9.31
C LEU A 553 -31.72 18.77 -10.66
N PRO A 554 -32.97 19.27 -10.77
CA PRO A 554 -33.79 19.90 -9.72
C PRO A 554 -34.82 18.95 -9.06
N HIS A 555 -34.63 17.62 -9.14
CA HIS A 555 -35.70 16.65 -8.82
C HIS A 555 -35.51 15.93 -7.48
N ASN A 556 -34.29 15.86 -6.94
CA ASN A 556 -34.00 15.23 -5.65
C ASN A 556 -34.09 16.25 -4.51
N ASP A 557 -35.09 16.11 -3.64
CA ASP A 557 -35.31 17.00 -2.49
C ASP A 557 -34.09 17.13 -1.56
N ARG A 558 -33.29 16.06 -1.41
CA ARG A 558 -32.10 16.07 -0.56
C ARG A 558 -31.01 16.95 -1.16
N ASP A 559 -30.73 16.77 -2.44
CA ASP A 559 -29.68 17.52 -3.14
C ASP A 559 -30.10 18.98 -3.31
N ILE A 560 -31.39 19.24 -3.54
CA ILE A 560 -31.99 20.59 -3.51
C ILE A 560 -31.73 21.28 -2.16
N CYS A 561 -31.97 20.58 -1.04
CA CYS A 561 -31.79 21.12 0.30
C CYS A 561 -30.31 21.43 0.58
N LEU A 562 -29.41 20.53 0.21
CA LEU A 562 -27.97 20.68 0.40
C LEU A 562 -27.42 21.82 -0.48
N ALA A 563 -27.74 21.83 -1.77
CA ALA A 563 -27.34 22.90 -2.69
C ALA A 563 -27.83 24.28 -2.22
N LYS A 564 -29.10 24.40 -1.77
CA LYS A 564 -29.62 25.66 -1.19
C LYS A 564 -28.86 26.08 0.07
N SER A 565 -28.48 25.13 0.92
CA SER A 565 -27.72 25.41 2.13
C SER A 565 -26.33 25.96 1.81
N ILE A 566 -25.65 25.36 0.83
CA ILE A 566 -24.33 25.81 0.35
C ILE A 566 -24.45 27.20 -0.30
N ILE A 567 -25.46 27.42 -1.15
CA ILE A 567 -25.75 28.73 -1.74
C ILE A 567 -25.99 29.80 -0.67
N GLY A 568 -26.79 29.48 0.35
CA GLY A 568 -27.07 30.39 1.46
C GLY A 568 -25.82 30.73 2.27
N LEU A 569 -24.95 29.74 2.50
CA LEU A 569 -23.68 29.92 3.19
C LEU A 569 -22.74 30.85 2.41
N ALA A 570 -22.52 30.57 1.13
CA ALA A 570 -21.64 31.36 0.27
C ALA A 570 -22.08 32.83 0.23
N LYS A 571 -23.39 33.07 0.04
CA LYS A 571 -23.98 34.42 0.08
C LYS A 571 -23.79 35.10 1.44
N GLY A 572 -24.03 34.38 2.54
CA GLY A 572 -23.86 34.91 3.89
C GLY A 572 -22.42 35.30 4.22
N MET A 573 -21.44 34.67 3.57
CA MET A 573 -20.01 34.95 3.73
C MET A 573 -19.45 35.93 2.67
N GLY A 574 -20.24 36.31 1.66
CA GLY A 574 -19.78 37.14 0.55
C GLY A 574 -18.81 36.43 -0.39
N LEU A 575 -18.91 35.10 -0.53
CA LEU A 575 -18.09 34.29 -1.43
C LEU A 575 -18.76 34.14 -2.79
N GLU A 576 -17.96 34.22 -3.86
CA GLU A 576 -18.40 33.84 -5.22
C GLU A 576 -18.71 32.33 -5.23
N LEU A 577 -19.76 31.93 -5.94
CA LEU A 577 -20.20 30.53 -5.98
C LEU A 577 -20.12 29.97 -7.39
N VAL A 578 -19.42 28.84 -7.53
CA VAL A 578 -19.37 28.02 -8.75
C VAL A 578 -20.08 26.70 -8.50
N ALA A 579 -20.94 26.27 -9.43
CA ALA A 579 -21.46 24.91 -9.41
C ALA A 579 -20.75 24.04 -10.45
N GLU A 580 -20.20 22.91 -10.03
CA GLU A 580 -19.48 21.97 -10.88
C GLU A 580 -20.37 20.85 -11.39
N GLY A 581 -19.91 20.17 -12.44
CA GLY A 581 -20.61 19.01 -12.99
C GLY A 581 -21.99 19.35 -13.57
N VAL A 582 -22.21 20.58 -14.02
CA VAL A 582 -23.46 20.96 -14.68
C VAL A 582 -23.54 20.29 -16.05
N GLU A 583 -24.43 19.32 -16.20
CA GLU A 583 -24.60 18.52 -17.41
C GLU A 583 -25.88 18.86 -18.17
N THR A 584 -26.91 19.37 -17.48
CA THR A 584 -28.22 19.65 -18.08
C THR A 584 -28.64 21.12 -17.99
N LYS A 585 -29.45 21.56 -18.96
CA LYS A 585 -30.04 22.91 -18.94
C LYS A 585 -30.96 23.14 -17.73
N GLU A 586 -31.59 22.09 -17.22
CA GLU A 586 -32.46 22.17 -16.04
C GLU A 586 -31.65 22.48 -14.78
N GLN A 587 -30.53 21.79 -14.57
CA GLN A 587 -29.57 22.10 -13.50
C GLN A 587 -29.08 23.55 -13.61
N ALA A 588 -28.62 23.96 -14.79
CA ALA A 588 -28.14 25.33 -15.02
C ALA A 588 -29.20 26.40 -14.70
N LYS A 589 -30.43 26.23 -15.20
CA LYS A 589 -31.55 27.16 -14.91
C LYS A 589 -31.87 27.20 -13.42
N TRP A 590 -31.89 26.05 -12.75
CA TRP A 590 -32.17 25.99 -11.32
C TRP A 590 -31.08 26.69 -10.50
N LEU A 591 -29.81 26.44 -10.81
CA LEU A 591 -28.66 27.02 -10.12
C LEU A 591 -28.64 28.55 -10.27
N LEU A 592 -28.77 29.07 -11.49
CA LEU A 592 -28.84 30.52 -11.75
C LEU A 592 -30.03 31.17 -11.02
N LYS A 593 -31.21 30.54 -11.06
CA LYS A 593 -32.42 31.05 -10.39
C LYS A 593 -32.27 31.11 -8.87
N ASN A 594 -31.53 30.19 -8.26
CA ASN A 594 -31.26 30.19 -6.82
C ASN A 594 -30.06 31.09 -6.44
N GLY A 595 -29.42 31.71 -7.45
CA GLY A 595 -28.34 32.68 -7.31
C GLY A 595 -26.97 32.06 -7.11
N CYS A 596 -26.70 30.95 -7.79
CA CYS A 596 -25.34 30.57 -8.17
C CYS A 596 -24.91 31.45 -9.35
N GLU A 597 -23.71 32.03 -9.30
CA GLU A 597 -23.26 33.06 -10.25
C GLU A 597 -22.51 32.47 -11.45
N LEU A 598 -21.77 31.39 -11.19
CA LEU A 598 -20.86 30.77 -12.14
C LEU A 598 -21.16 29.28 -12.26
N LEU A 599 -21.11 28.76 -13.48
CA LEU A 599 -21.38 27.36 -13.77
C LEU A 599 -20.21 26.74 -14.53
N GLN A 600 -19.93 25.48 -14.22
CA GLN A 600 -18.92 24.66 -14.87
C GLN A 600 -19.46 23.25 -15.09
N GLY A 601 -19.21 22.67 -16.26
CA GLY A 601 -19.61 21.30 -16.55
C GLY A 601 -19.73 20.99 -18.04
N TYR A 602 -20.06 19.73 -18.33
CA TYR A 602 -20.11 19.21 -19.70
C TYR A 602 -21.25 19.77 -20.54
N LEU A 603 -22.23 20.44 -19.91
CA LEU A 603 -23.22 21.25 -20.64
C LEU A 603 -22.56 22.31 -21.53
N PHE A 604 -21.43 22.88 -21.07
CA PHE A 604 -20.73 23.95 -21.76
C PHE A 604 -19.56 23.40 -22.58
N SER A 605 -18.66 22.68 -21.93
CA SER A 605 -17.50 22.09 -22.58
C SER A 605 -16.90 20.99 -21.70
N GLN A 606 -16.37 19.96 -22.35
CA GLN A 606 -15.40 19.10 -21.70
C GLN A 606 -14.06 19.84 -21.54
N PRO A 607 -13.14 19.37 -20.69
CA PRO A 607 -11.79 19.91 -20.64
C PRO A 607 -11.10 19.75 -22.00
N VAL A 608 -10.60 20.84 -22.57
CA VAL A 608 -9.98 20.88 -23.91
C VAL A 608 -8.62 21.57 -23.88
N LYS A 609 -7.79 21.36 -24.90
CA LYS A 609 -6.51 22.07 -25.02
C LYS A 609 -6.72 23.57 -25.21
N ALA A 610 -5.74 24.39 -24.82
CA ALA A 610 -5.77 25.84 -24.96
C ALA A 610 -6.18 26.33 -26.37
N CYS A 611 -5.70 25.66 -27.43
CA CYS A 611 -6.02 26.02 -28.81
C CYS A 611 -7.53 25.93 -29.13
N PHE A 612 -8.25 25.00 -28.50
CA PHE A 612 -9.68 24.80 -28.74
C PHE A 612 -10.57 25.77 -27.95
N ILE A 613 -10.03 26.46 -26.94
CA ILE A 613 -10.78 27.49 -26.20
C ILE A 613 -11.16 28.66 -27.11
N LEU A 614 -10.27 29.06 -28.02
CA LEU A 614 -10.57 30.13 -28.97
C LEU A 614 -11.71 29.74 -29.93
N ASP A 615 -11.76 28.47 -30.35
CA ASP A 615 -12.82 27.96 -31.21
C ASP A 615 -14.15 27.85 -30.46
N PHE A 616 -14.11 27.44 -29.19
CA PHE A 616 -15.26 27.44 -28.28
C PHE A 616 -15.90 28.84 -28.20
N LEU A 617 -15.09 29.89 -28.03
CA LEU A 617 -15.57 31.29 -27.98
C LEU A 617 -16.19 31.77 -29.30
N LYS A 618 -15.70 31.29 -30.45
CA LYS A 618 -16.24 31.67 -31.77
C LYS A 618 -17.58 31.00 -32.05
N GLN A 619 -17.78 29.77 -31.60
CA GLN A 619 -19.00 28.98 -31.87
C GLN A 619 -20.16 29.36 -30.94
N THR A 620 -19.87 29.84 -29.74
CA THR A 620 -20.88 30.13 -28.71
C THR A 620 -21.29 31.60 -28.72
N SER A 621 -22.14 32.00 -29.66
CA SER A 621 -22.72 33.36 -29.70
C SER A 621 -23.80 33.60 -28.62
N ASN A 622 -24.29 32.54 -27.95
CA ASN A 622 -25.30 32.60 -26.90
C ASN A 622 -25.03 31.56 -25.80
N PHE A 623 -25.36 31.90 -24.55
CA PHE A 623 -25.36 30.97 -23.41
C PHE A 623 -26.25 29.75 -23.74
N PRO A 624 -25.78 28.49 -23.58
CA PRO A 624 -26.45 27.29 -24.11
C PRO A 624 -27.83 27.01 -23.53
N VAL A 625 -28.25 27.75 -22.50
CA VAL A 625 -29.61 27.72 -21.96
C VAL A 625 -30.65 28.24 -22.97
N ASN A 626 -30.25 29.03 -23.98
CA ASN A 626 -31.15 29.72 -24.93
C ASN A 626 -31.03 29.30 -26.42
N SER A 627 -30.31 28.23 -26.77
CA SER A 627 -30.19 27.79 -28.17
C SER A 627 -31.43 27.02 -28.67
N GLN A 628 -32.14 27.56 -29.67
CA GLN A 628 -33.15 26.84 -30.45
C GLN A 628 -32.47 25.77 -31.34
N PRO A 629 -33.09 24.59 -31.52
CA PRO A 629 -32.55 23.53 -32.36
C PRO A 629 -32.56 23.91 -33.84
N LYS A 630 -31.49 23.53 -34.57
CA LYS A 630 -31.35 23.72 -36.02
C LYS A 630 -30.70 22.50 -36.67
N TYR A 631 -31.15 22.14 -37.88
CA TYR A 631 -30.42 21.25 -38.78
C TYR A 631 -30.32 21.81 -40.19
N GLU A 632 -29.25 21.45 -40.88
CA GLU A 632 -29.07 21.63 -42.33
C GLU A 632 -28.72 20.28 -42.97
N ILE A 633 -29.33 20.00 -44.12
CA ILE A 633 -29.12 18.78 -44.91
C ILE A 633 -28.46 19.19 -46.23
N SER A 634 -27.36 18.55 -46.60
CA SER A 634 -26.70 18.76 -47.89
C SER A 634 -26.34 17.44 -48.56
N LEU A 635 -26.53 17.37 -49.88
CA LEU A 635 -26.23 16.20 -50.70
C LEU A 635 -24.91 16.40 -51.45
N LYS A 636 -23.96 15.47 -51.26
CA LYS A 636 -22.69 15.40 -51.99
C LYS A 636 -22.49 14.00 -52.56
N GLY A 637 -22.97 13.78 -53.78
CA GLY A 637 -22.88 12.47 -54.44
C GLY A 637 -23.68 11.41 -53.68
N ASN A 638 -23.01 10.35 -53.21
CA ASN A 638 -23.65 9.28 -52.43
C ASN A 638 -23.67 9.56 -50.91
N ILE A 639 -23.44 10.81 -50.50
CA ILE A 639 -23.37 11.23 -49.09
C ILE A 639 -24.43 12.28 -48.82
N VAL A 640 -25.23 12.07 -47.78
CA VAL A 640 -26.09 13.11 -47.19
C VAL A 640 -25.40 13.60 -45.92
N GLU A 641 -24.86 14.81 -45.94
CA GLU A 641 -24.25 15.43 -44.76
C GLU A 641 -25.32 16.19 -43.98
N VAL A 642 -25.48 15.86 -42.69
CA VAL A 642 -26.40 16.55 -41.79
C VAL A 642 -25.63 17.29 -40.71
N PHE A 643 -25.82 18.62 -40.66
CA PHE A 643 -25.35 19.42 -39.54
C PHE A 643 -26.49 19.69 -38.58
N ALA A 644 -26.51 19.03 -37.42
CA ALA A 644 -27.51 19.21 -36.38
C ALA A 644 -26.91 19.92 -35.15
N SER A 645 -27.65 20.84 -34.54
CA SER A 645 -27.27 21.55 -33.31
C SER A 645 -28.49 21.83 -32.42
N GLY A 646 -28.26 22.04 -31.12
CA GLY A 646 -29.31 22.30 -30.11
C GLY A 646 -29.94 21.03 -29.53
N ASN A 647 -30.97 21.18 -28.68
CA ASN A 647 -31.67 20.04 -28.07
C ASN A 647 -32.80 19.54 -28.96
N TRP A 648 -32.79 18.24 -29.25
CA TRP A 648 -33.78 17.57 -30.09
C TRP A 648 -34.75 16.80 -29.21
N ASP A 649 -36.02 17.18 -29.24
CA ASP A 649 -37.09 16.36 -28.69
C ASP A 649 -37.58 15.34 -29.75
N SER A 650 -38.50 14.47 -29.34
CA SER A 650 -39.10 13.48 -30.25
C SER A 650 -39.81 14.11 -31.45
N THR A 651 -40.29 15.34 -31.34
CA THR A 651 -41.04 16.05 -32.38
C THR A 651 -40.10 16.58 -33.46
N ILE A 652 -39.02 17.23 -33.05
CA ILE A 652 -37.98 17.77 -33.95
C ILE A 652 -37.24 16.63 -34.65
N ALA A 653 -36.94 15.55 -33.94
CA ALA A 653 -36.35 14.37 -34.55
C ALA A 653 -37.29 13.76 -35.60
N LEU A 654 -38.60 13.70 -35.34
CA LEU A 654 -39.58 13.24 -36.34
C LEU A 654 -39.61 14.17 -37.56
N GLN A 655 -39.60 15.49 -37.33
CA GLN A 655 -39.57 16.50 -38.38
C GLN A 655 -38.34 16.33 -39.29
N PHE A 656 -37.17 16.14 -38.69
CA PHE A 656 -35.92 15.88 -39.40
C PHE A 656 -35.98 14.63 -40.26
N PHE A 657 -36.46 13.51 -39.72
CA PHE A 657 -36.59 12.29 -40.51
C PHE A 657 -37.58 12.43 -41.67
N ASN A 658 -38.66 13.19 -41.47
CA ASN A 658 -39.61 13.51 -42.55
C ASN A 658 -38.98 14.43 -43.62
N ASP A 659 -38.10 15.34 -43.24
CA ASP A 659 -37.43 16.23 -44.19
C ASP A 659 -36.33 15.50 -44.96
N ILE A 660 -35.61 14.54 -44.35
CA ILE A 660 -34.74 13.61 -45.07
C ILE A 660 -35.56 12.77 -46.06
N ASP A 661 -36.69 12.22 -45.63
CA ASP A 661 -37.54 11.38 -46.49
C ASP A 661 -38.00 12.13 -47.75
N LYS A 662 -38.41 13.40 -47.59
CA LYS A 662 -38.75 14.27 -48.72
C LYS A 662 -37.59 14.52 -49.68
N GLU A 663 -36.37 14.68 -49.15
CA GLU A 663 -35.20 14.95 -49.96
C GLU A 663 -34.74 13.68 -50.71
N LEU A 664 -34.86 12.51 -50.08
CA LEU A 664 -34.65 11.21 -50.73
C LEU A 664 -35.70 10.94 -51.83
N ASP A 665 -36.96 11.33 -51.60
CA ASP A 665 -38.05 11.23 -52.59
C ASP A 665 -37.79 12.15 -53.80
N ARG A 666 -37.25 13.35 -53.60
CA ARG A 666 -36.90 14.27 -54.71
C ARG A 666 -35.85 13.71 -55.66
N GLU A 667 -34.87 12.98 -55.11
CA GLU A 667 -33.75 12.43 -55.88
C GLU A 667 -34.03 11.02 -56.46
N ASN A 668 -35.22 10.46 -56.22
CA ASN A 668 -35.68 9.17 -56.75
C ASN A 668 -34.75 7.97 -56.40
N LEU A 669 -34.26 7.94 -55.16
CA LEU A 669 -33.25 6.99 -54.70
C LEU A 669 -33.87 5.77 -54.01
N LEU A 670 -33.68 4.57 -54.59
CA LEU A 670 -34.28 3.31 -54.12
C LEU A 670 -33.45 2.54 -53.06
N HIS A 671 -32.18 2.92 -52.84
CA HIS A 671 -31.25 2.23 -51.94
C HIS A 671 -30.43 3.21 -51.08
N TRP A 672 -30.64 3.20 -49.76
CA TRP A 672 -29.97 4.10 -48.81
C TRP A 672 -29.67 3.41 -47.46
N ALA A 673 -28.70 3.96 -46.74
CA ALA A 673 -28.20 3.50 -45.44
C ALA A 673 -27.97 4.70 -44.51
N PHE A 674 -28.18 4.55 -43.19
CA PHE A 674 -27.83 5.58 -42.22
C PHE A 674 -26.52 5.23 -41.52
N LEU A 675 -25.61 6.21 -41.48
CA LEU A 675 -24.30 6.08 -40.84
C LEU A 675 -24.22 7.07 -39.67
N ILE A 676 -24.90 6.77 -38.57
CA ILE A 676 -24.95 7.68 -37.42
C ILE A 676 -23.69 7.50 -36.57
N ASP A 677 -22.83 8.52 -36.54
CA ASP A 677 -21.66 8.56 -35.66
C ASP A 677 -22.05 9.15 -34.30
N THR A 678 -22.40 8.29 -33.35
CA THR A 678 -22.83 8.75 -32.01
C THR A 678 -21.65 9.18 -31.11
N THR A 679 -20.39 9.01 -31.54
CA THR A 679 -19.21 9.39 -30.75
C THR A 679 -19.12 10.90 -30.48
N LYS A 680 -19.87 11.70 -31.26
CA LYS A 680 -19.97 13.16 -31.12
C LYS A 680 -21.20 13.63 -30.36
N MET A 681 -22.05 12.72 -29.87
CA MET A 681 -23.31 13.06 -29.22
C MET A 681 -23.23 12.87 -27.70
N ALA A 682 -23.52 13.93 -26.94
CA ALA A 682 -23.55 13.91 -25.48
C ALA A 682 -25.00 13.69 -24.99
N LEU A 683 -25.54 12.47 -25.08
CA LEU A 683 -26.86 12.14 -24.54
C LEU A 683 -26.90 10.70 -24.01
N GLY A 684 -27.61 10.49 -22.89
CA GLY A 684 -27.91 9.17 -22.35
C GLY A 684 -28.52 8.25 -23.41
N THR A 685 -27.82 7.17 -23.69
CA THR A 685 -27.99 6.24 -24.83
C THR A 685 -29.43 5.77 -25.05
N ILE A 686 -30.26 5.68 -24.01
CA ILE A 686 -31.60 5.08 -24.09
C ILE A 686 -32.62 5.99 -24.80
N GLY A 687 -32.67 7.28 -24.46
CA GLY A 687 -33.70 8.19 -25.00
C GLY A 687 -33.51 8.48 -26.49
N PHE A 688 -32.27 8.73 -26.90
CA PHE A 688 -31.93 8.97 -28.31
C PHE A 688 -32.10 7.71 -29.16
N GLN A 689 -31.66 6.54 -28.68
CA GLN A 689 -31.91 5.28 -29.38
C GLN A 689 -33.40 5.02 -29.59
N GLN A 690 -34.26 5.36 -28.62
CA GLN A 690 -35.71 5.24 -28.76
C GLN A 690 -36.27 6.18 -29.83
N ILE A 691 -35.83 7.44 -29.85
CA ILE A 691 -36.23 8.45 -30.84
C ILE A 691 -35.80 8.04 -32.25
N ILE A 692 -34.56 7.61 -32.41
CA ILE A 692 -34.01 7.11 -33.67
C ILE A 692 -34.79 5.87 -34.12
N LYS A 693 -34.97 4.85 -33.24
CA LYS A 693 -35.76 3.64 -33.53
C LYS A 693 -37.19 3.96 -33.96
N ASN A 694 -37.84 4.93 -33.31
CA ASN A 694 -39.21 5.34 -33.65
C ASN A 694 -39.29 6.08 -35.00
N GLY A 695 -38.35 6.98 -35.28
CA GLY A 695 -38.26 7.68 -36.58
C GLY A 695 -38.02 6.70 -37.73
N ILE A 696 -37.10 5.76 -37.53
CA ILE A 696 -36.80 4.68 -38.48
C ILE A 696 -38.01 3.77 -38.70
N GLY A 697 -38.76 3.44 -37.65
CA GLY A 697 -39.98 2.64 -37.75
C GLY A 697 -41.04 3.27 -38.67
N ASN A 698 -41.02 4.59 -38.86
CA ASN A 698 -41.87 5.27 -39.84
C ASN A 698 -41.28 5.20 -41.27
N LEU A 699 -39.97 5.31 -41.42
CA LEU A 699 -39.29 5.19 -42.72
C LEU A 699 -39.40 3.75 -43.29
N LEU A 700 -39.28 2.73 -42.44
CA LEU A 700 -39.38 1.31 -42.80
C LEU A 700 -40.77 0.85 -43.27
N LYS A 701 -41.83 1.67 -43.11
CA LYS A 701 -43.19 1.33 -43.55
C LYS A 701 -43.39 1.44 -45.08
N ARG A 702 -42.45 2.03 -45.81
CA ARG A 702 -42.32 1.85 -47.25
C ARG A 702 -41.43 0.63 -47.48
N ASN A 703 -41.85 -0.31 -48.34
CA ASN A 703 -41.10 -1.52 -48.76
C ASN A 703 -39.68 -1.18 -49.26
N LEU A 704 -38.76 -0.93 -48.32
CA LEU A 704 -37.37 -0.59 -48.58
C LEU A 704 -36.54 -1.84 -48.31
N HIS A 705 -35.72 -2.22 -49.29
CA HIS A 705 -35.15 -3.56 -49.32
C HIS A 705 -33.92 -3.76 -48.41
N VAL A 706 -33.25 -2.70 -47.91
CA VAL A 706 -32.11 -2.83 -46.97
C VAL A 706 -31.93 -1.57 -46.11
N THR A 707 -31.66 -1.70 -44.80
CA THR A 707 -31.38 -0.57 -43.88
C THR A 707 -30.26 -0.90 -42.89
N ALA A 708 -29.15 -0.17 -42.92
CA ALA A 708 -27.93 -0.38 -42.13
C ALA A 708 -27.79 0.63 -40.96
N PHE A 709 -27.18 0.22 -39.83
CA PHE A 709 -26.93 1.07 -38.64
C PHE A 709 -25.48 1.00 -38.15
N ILE A 710 -25.08 1.94 -37.29
CA ILE A 710 -23.84 1.91 -36.52
C ILE A 710 -24.16 2.38 -35.11
N ILE A 711 -23.85 1.56 -34.11
CA ILE A 711 -24.00 1.89 -32.70
C ILE A 711 -22.66 1.59 -32.01
N PRO A 712 -21.90 2.60 -31.61
CA PRO A 712 -20.87 2.45 -30.59
C PRO A 712 -21.53 2.20 -29.22
N GLU A 713 -21.21 1.08 -28.57
CA GLU A 713 -21.37 0.96 -27.12
C GLU A 713 -20.10 1.48 -26.44
N ASP A 714 -20.26 2.17 -25.33
CA ASP A 714 -19.18 2.78 -24.56
C ASP A 714 -18.25 1.71 -23.94
N ASP A 715 -16.95 2.05 -23.98
CA ASP A 715 -15.79 1.39 -23.37
C ASP A 715 -15.36 0.00 -23.86
N ILE A 716 -14.05 -0.10 -24.15
CA ILE A 716 -13.21 -1.26 -24.53
C ILE A 716 -12.99 -1.43 -26.04
N VAL A 717 -11.73 -1.19 -26.45
CA VAL A 717 -10.99 -1.83 -27.56
C VAL A 717 -11.84 -2.54 -28.63
N THR A 718 -11.90 -1.94 -29.82
CA THR A 718 -12.58 -2.33 -31.09
C THR A 718 -13.92 -1.63 -31.36
N ASN A 719 -13.93 -0.74 -32.37
CA ASN A 719 -15.16 -0.19 -32.95
C ASN A 719 -15.96 -1.33 -33.56
N GLN A 720 -17.07 -1.74 -32.95
CA GLN A 720 -17.97 -2.74 -33.51
C GLN A 720 -19.10 -2.05 -34.28
N LEU A 721 -19.39 -2.53 -35.49
CA LEU A 721 -20.34 -1.96 -36.45
C LEU A 721 -21.46 -2.99 -36.71
N GLU A 722 -22.75 -2.59 -36.72
CA GLU A 722 -23.90 -3.50 -36.85
C GLU A 722 -24.80 -3.19 -38.08
N LEU A 723 -24.68 -3.95 -39.16
CA LEU A 723 -25.62 -3.88 -40.28
C LEU A 723 -26.91 -4.68 -40.00
N LEU A 724 -28.08 -4.13 -40.34
CA LEU A 724 -29.36 -4.86 -40.38
C LEU A 724 -29.80 -5.02 -41.84
N HIS A 725 -30.49 -6.11 -42.18
CA HIS A 725 -30.94 -6.39 -43.55
C HIS A 725 -32.36 -6.94 -43.49
N THR A 726 -33.24 -6.49 -44.39
CA THR A 726 -34.69 -6.73 -44.32
C THR A 726 -35.18 -7.92 -45.13
N GLU A 727 -34.35 -8.59 -45.93
CA GLU A 727 -34.81 -9.69 -46.79
C GLU A 727 -35.21 -10.99 -46.10
N ASN A 728 -35.07 -11.11 -44.79
CA ASN A 728 -35.73 -12.17 -44.02
C ASN A 728 -35.98 -11.62 -42.62
N SER A 729 -37.00 -12.15 -41.93
CA SER A 729 -37.39 -11.81 -40.55
C SER A 729 -36.32 -12.08 -39.46
N HIS A 730 -35.05 -12.17 -39.86
CA HIS A 730 -33.87 -12.33 -39.02
C HIS A 730 -32.79 -11.32 -39.42
N TYR A 731 -32.48 -10.43 -38.48
CA TYR A 731 -31.36 -9.49 -38.56
C TYR A 731 -30.02 -10.24 -38.73
N LYS A 732 -29.29 -10.02 -39.84
CA LYS A 732 -27.91 -10.53 -40.01
C LYS A 732 -26.90 -9.48 -39.57
N ARG A 733 -26.30 -9.66 -38.39
CA ARG A 733 -25.21 -8.82 -37.88
C ARG A 733 -23.92 -9.06 -38.67
N ARG A 734 -23.21 -7.98 -39.02
CA ARG A 734 -21.90 -8.03 -39.68
C ARG A 734 -20.97 -6.99 -39.08
N PHE A 735 -19.82 -7.43 -38.61
CA PHE A 735 -18.83 -6.63 -37.89
C PHE A 735 -17.74 -6.10 -38.83
N PHE A 736 -17.25 -4.88 -38.55
CA PHE A 736 -16.10 -4.26 -39.22
C PHE A 736 -15.14 -3.70 -38.16
N GLU A 737 -13.83 -3.84 -38.37
CA GLU A 737 -12.82 -3.36 -37.41
C GLU A 737 -12.59 -1.83 -37.43
N LYS A 738 -12.91 -1.16 -38.55
CA LYS A 738 -12.72 0.29 -38.73
C LYS A 738 -13.87 0.89 -39.54
N LYS A 739 -14.27 2.13 -39.20
CA LYS A 739 -15.28 2.95 -39.90
C LYS A 739 -15.06 2.99 -41.42
N GLN A 740 -13.80 3.11 -41.85
CA GLN A 740 -13.47 3.21 -43.26
C GLN A 740 -13.80 1.95 -44.06
N TYR A 741 -13.70 0.76 -43.46
CA TYR A 741 -14.08 -0.50 -44.11
C TYR A 741 -15.60 -0.64 -44.26
N ALA A 742 -16.38 -0.15 -43.30
CA ALA A 742 -17.84 -0.09 -43.42
C ALA A 742 -18.27 0.87 -44.54
N LEU A 743 -17.64 2.05 -44.62
CA LEU A 743 -17.85 3.02 -45.70
C LEU A 743 -17.50 2.46 -47.08
N THR A 744 -16.37 1.78 -47.21
CA THR A 744 -15.96 1.12 -48.48
C THR A 744 -16.97 0.04 -48.88
N TRP A 745 -17.41 -0.80 -47.93
CA TRP A 745 -18.40 -1.83 -48.21
C TRP A 745 -19.76 -1.25 -48.62
N LEU A 746 -20.24 -0.19 -47.95
CA LEU A 746 -21.47 0.50 -48.32
C LEU A 746 -21.39 1.10 -49.74
N ALA A 747 -20.23 1.68 -50.08
CA ALA A 747 -19.98 2.21 -51.42
C ALA A 747 -19.96 1.11 -52.50
N GLU A 748 -19.34 -0.04 -52.23
CA GLU A 748 -19.33 -1.21 -53.15
C GLU A 748 -20.74 -1.75 -53.41
N GLN A 749 -21.61 -1.74 -52.39
CA GLN A 749 -23.01 -2.14 -52.51
C GLN A 749 -23.92 -1.04 -53.08
N LYS A 750 -23.35 0.11 -53.48
CA LYS A 750 -24.06 1.28 -54.01
C LYS A 750 -25.10 1.89 -53.05
N PHE A 751 -24.87 1.81 -51.75
CA PHE A 751 -25.70 2.53 -50.77
C PHE A 751 -25.36 4.02 -50.76
N LEU A 752 -26.41 4.86 -50.71
CA LEU A 752 -26.28 6.22 -50.21
C LEU A 752 -26.08 6.17 -48.70
N TYR A 753 -25.18 6.97 -48.11
CA TYR A 753 -25.01 7.01 -46.66
C TYR A 753 -25.21 8.41 -46.08
N VAL A 754 -26.00 8.51 -45.01
CA VAL A 754 -26.23 9.75 -44.25
C VAL A 754 -25.18 9.86 -43.14
N THR A 755 -24.37 10.93 -43.12
CA THR A 755 -23.33 11.21 -42.12
C THR A 755 -23.68 12.34 -41.19
#